data_AF-A0A2J5HZD4-F1
#
_entry.id   AF-A0A2J5HZD4-F1
#
_cell.length_a   1.000
_cell.length_b   1.000
_cell.length_c   1.000
_cell.angle_alpha   90.00
_cell.angle_beta   90.00
_cell.angle_gamma   90.00
#
_symmetry.space_group_name_H-M   'P 1'
#
loop_
_entity.id
_entity.type
_entity.pdbx_description
1 polymer ?
#
loop_
_entity_poly.entity_id
_entity_poly.type
_entity_poly.pdbx_seq_one_letter_code
_entity_poly.pdbx_strand_id
1 'polypeptide(L)'
;MLSVPRIAPSSRNILSLASRQIPAASRGLSNTAPASNGVSLLQDKENGFGFARSNPRPPKPRSKGVTEIRGPYYSVMGKRYLSDVLETMGEHVDGLKFSGGSFTLFPENRLRELIDLAHEHGAYVSTGGWAEHLLTHPDPNTVFDRYLTKCKDLGFDVIELSSGFLSFPEDDWLRLVDKVHSYKLKAKPELGIQFGAGGDTAEADLEAIGTSDPSKLVNLGRRFLDAGVERLMIESEGITENVRSWRTDVVSATMKELPSERVMFEAADPKVFSWYIREFGIDVNVFVDHSQIVQLSCLRHGIWVFLRCHDIRQISSVLSTVSVWAVVVMPRASLSGARLRCRRACDSCKRRKQKCNGEQPCTICIQRNKDSECHFSDKPARLLKPNTSAKENMLLSEHILPTPQREPAMDRLLNSLEDHSANAEQQAVARLLQDGQGKFMYIGDSASLSFLQSVRRIVSASIGRCEFTEDNSRHSMLEAFQNSSTSQSGSLVPPPCQDEAQRLAQQYVLATSPLLDLFDLDEFYSRLAGWVENPSGDEDTVSSIFYLVMAIGAQTSDINQTVAEQYFVSGRQLAFSAFTETPSIYTIQSYVLISMYMLGACRRNGAFMNLGIALRAAYAVGIHRRDANALFCTRERRAREHVWRSLRMMDLFLSASLGRPPATSDFDYESTVVTEPLQLSTEEQLSTTVVTLCHILERILTEVYMKQVVSLRVADTISNQHRTWVRNLPSFLQIESQRLDDTQTGGNTLAAAHILSTYYWSIILLTRPFLIFRVSHHVHSNRESTSTTEAQNSSTSRIALFADACVYSALRCLDLVDNLHSQHAPLPRRLPFLINSVFNSAVVLGAAFFADYDNLLPLEDGMTKAERFLDLFVPHDPHACRFAQIIKYLRAAVTTYVRQRNRQWMDRRSRQVDQLFGQVGPAKDQSPILDPTPLSSPGKTIPNNTQTHPGDPDTTMTPTNPPEHDIWTTLYGSGDSTTLPSDAAISTITTTGIPVGCFPESDVPGAGVGAADRTSQTPPLSDMILSDNGLFYSAEDVHVFGLWGES
;
A
#
# COMPACT_ATOMS: atom_id res chain seq x y z
N MET A 1 -19.92 -25.38 -68.45
CA MET A 1 -21.38 -25.15 -68.57
C MET A 1 -21.68 -23.87 -67.78
N LEU A 2 -22.21 -22.81 -68.40
CA LEU A 2 -23.65 -22.49 -68.54
C LEU A 2 -24.32 -22.21 -67.16
N SER A 3 -24.97 -21.08 -66.87
CA SER A 3 -25.22 -19.84 -67.64
C SER A 3 -25.43 -18.62 -66.68
N VAL A 4 -25.25 -17.31 -66.96
CA VAL A 4 -25.16 -16.48 -68.20
C VAL A 4 -26.55 -16.04 -68.76
N PRO A 5 -26.84 -14.75 -69.11
CA PRO A 5 -26.25 -13.45 -68.67
C PRO A 5 -27.23 -12.22 -68.60
N ARG A 6 -26.67 -11.03 -68.25
CA ARG A 6 -26.85 -9.70 -68.92
C ARG A 6 -28.17 -8.86 -68.89
N ILE A 7 -27.91 -7.56 -69.10
CA ILE A 7 -28.64 -6.52 -69.87
C ILE A 7 -29.66 -5.61 -69.14
N ALA A 8 -29.64 -4.34 -69.55
CA ALA A 8 -30.50 -3.21 -69.12
C ALA A 8 -31.62 -2.99 -70.20
N PRO A 9 -32.07 -1.80 -70.69
CA PRO A 9 -31.67 -0.39 -70.45
C PRO A 9 -32.82 0.64 -70.30
N SER A 10 -32.42 1.92 -70.12
CA SER A 10 -33.04 3.18 -70.60
C SER A 10 -34.53 3.18 -71.07
N SER A 11 -35.39 4.11 -70.63
CA SER A 11 -35.43 5.55 -71.00
C SER A 11 -36.81 6.13 -70.58
N ARG A 12 -37.20 7.42 -70.63
CA ARG A 12 -36.70 8.66 -71.27
C ARG A 12 -37.39 9.88 -70.58
N ASN A 13 -36.72 11.04 -70.53
CA ASN A 13 -37.16 12.46 -70.65
C ASN A 13 -38.67 12.83 -70.51
N ILE A 14 -39.10 14.01 -69.97
CA ILE A 14 -38.51 15.37 -70.08
C ILE A 14 -39.04 16.41 -69.02
N LEU A 15 -38.19 17.38 -68.65
CA LEU A 15 -38.37 18.76 -68.10
C LEU A 15 -39.65 19.27 -67.38
N SER A 16 -39.46 19.91 -66.20
CA SER A 16 -39.76 21.35 -65.95
C SER A 16 -39.03 21.86 -64.67
N LEU A 17 -39.08 23.17 -64.33
CA LEU A 17 -38.21 23.81 -63.32
C LEU A 17 -38.89 24.11 -61.97
N ALA A 18 -38.19 23.81 -60.85
CA ALA A 18 -38.20 24.60 -59.61
C ALA A 18 -36.95 24.33 -58.72
N SER A 19 -36.54 25.34 -57.94
CA SER A 19 -35.65 25.29 -56.75
C SER A 19 -34.37 24.42 -56.72
N ARG A 20 -33.22 25.09 -56.90
CA ARG A 20 -31.89 24.88 -56.23
C ARG A 20 -31.53 23.50 -55.64
N GLN A 21 -30.59 22.81 -56.29
CA GLN A 21 -29.40 22.19 -55.65
C GLN A 21 -28.29 22.00 -56.70
N ILE A 22 -27.02 21.94 -56.29
CA ILE A 22 -25.85 21.78 -57.20
C ILE A 22 -24.86 20.78 -56.58
N PRO A 23 -24.53 19.69 -57.29
CA PRO A 23 -23.31 18.92 -57.03
C PRO A 23 -22.43 18.68 -58.29
N ALA A 24 -21.12 18.67 -58.03
CA ALA A 24 -20.05 17.95 -58.75
C ALA A 24 -19.93 18.01 -60.29
N ALA A 25 -18.79 18.55 -60.76
CA ALA A 25 -18.12 18.14 -61.99
C ALA A 25 -16.63 17.88 -61.68
N SER A 26 -15.99 16.93 -62.39
CA SER A 26 -14.66 16.41 -62.05
C SER A 26 -13.55 16.81 -63.04
N ARG A 27 -12.31 16.82 -62.53
CA ARG A 27 -10.97 16.79 -63.17
C ARG A 27 -9.95 16.82 -62.02
N GLY A 28 -8.82 16.12 -62.00
CA GLY A 28 -8.19 15.20 -62.96
C GLY A 28 -6.67 15.13 -62.67
N LEU A 29 -5.93 14.21 -63.30
CA LEU A 29 -4.47 13.97 -63.11
C LEU A 29 -4.10 13.27 -61.77
N SER A 30 -3.08 12.39 -61.68
CA SER A 30 -2.21 11.78 -62.71
C SER A 30 -1.79 10.35 -62.30
N ASN A 31 -1.38 9.51 -63.25
CA ASN A 31 -0.79 8.19 -62.99
C ASN A 31 0.75 8.28 -62.91
N THR A 32 1.32 7.78 -61.81
CA THR A 32 2.72 7.33 -61.71
C THR A 32 2.84 6.20 -60.68
N ALA A 33 3.62 5.17 -60.99
CA ALA A 33 3.97 4.04 -60.12
C ALA A 33 5.33 3.46 -60.60
N PRO A 34 6.03 2.59 -59.84
CA PRO A 34 5.73 2.11 -58.48
C PRO A 34 6.86 2.36 -57.46
N ALA A 35 6.56 2.19 -56.17
CA ALA A 35 7.51 1.85 -55.11
C ALA A 35 6.75 1.21 -53.93
N SER A 36 6.83 -0.12 -53.78
CA SER A 36 5.92 -0.92 -52.94
C SER A 36 6.47 -1.27 -51.54
N ASN A 37 7.25 -0.37 -50.93
CA ASN A 37 7.91 -0.62 -49.65
C ASN A 37 7.28 0.23 -48.54
N GLY A 38 6.21 -0.27 -47.90
CA GLY A 38 5.54 0.43 -46.79
C GLY A 38 4.06 0.12 -46.56
N VAL A 39 3.50 -0.87 -47.25
CA VAL A 39 2.13 -1.35 -46.99
C VAL A 39 2.26 -2.70 -46.27
N SER A 40 1.81 -2.78 -45.02
CA SER A 40 1.75 -4.07 -44.32
C SER A 40 0.66 -4.95 -44.96
N LEU A 41 0.76 -6.28 -44.81
CA LEU A 41 -0.19 -7.23 -45.42
C LEU A 41 -1.67 -6.89 -45.08
N LEU A 42 -1.91 -6.37 -43.88
CA LEU A 42 -3.23 -5.96 -43.40
C LEU A 42 -3.66 -4.54 -43.84
N GLN A 43 -2.79 -3.76 -44.46
CA GLN A 43 -3.10 -2.45 -45.05
C GLN A 43 -3.19 -2.50 -46.59
N ASP A 44 -2.95 -3.67 -47.20
CA ASP A 44 -3.19 -3.87 -48.64
C ASP A 44 -4.68 -3.66 -48.99
N LYS A 45 -4.92 -3.05 -50.15
CA LYS A 45 -6.26 -2.80 -50.71
C LYS A 45 -6.79 -3.96 -51.53
N GLU A 46 -5.94 -4.86 -51.99
CA GLU A 46 -6.35 -6.04 -52.75
C GLU A 46 -6.61 -7.24 -51.83
N ASN A 47 -5.72 -7.51 -50.86
CA ASN A 47 -5.75 -8.71 -50.02
C ASN A 47 -5.88 -8.43 -48.51
N GLY A 48 -5.93 -7.16 -48.08
CA GLY A 48 -5.92 -6.75 -46.67
C GLY A 48 -7.10 -5.87 -46.26
N PHE A 49 -7.00 -5.26 -45.07
CA PHE A 49 -7.96 -4.28 -44.56
C PHE A 49 -7.69 -2.84 -45.06
N GLY A 50 -6.96 -2.65 -46.16
CA GLY A 50 -6.69 -1.33 -46.77
C GLY A 50 -7.92 -0.61 -47.32
N PHE A 51 -9.08 -1.28 -47.34
CA PHE A 51 -10.40 -0.67 -47.57
C PHE A 51 -10.96 0.02 -46.31
N ALA A 52 -10.53 -0.37 -45.12
CA ALA A 52 -10.98 0.20 -43.86
C ALA A 52 -10.35 1.58 -43.64
N ARG A 53 -11.16 2.54 -43.18
CA ARG A 53 -10.71 3.91 -42.99
C ARG A 53 -9.79 4.02 -41.76
N SER A 54 -8.49 4.15 -42.00
CA SER A 54 -7.50 4.59 -41.03
C SER A 54 -6.95 5.98 -41.37
N ASN A 55 -6.30 6.63 -40.41
CA ASN A 55 -5.45 7.80 -40.68
C ASN A 55 -4.10 7.34 -41.27
N PRO A 56 -3.59 7.96 -42.34
CA PRO A 56 -2.26 7.64 -42.87
C PRO A 56 -1.15 8.22 -41.97
N ARG A 57 -0.08 7.45 -41.74
CA ARG A 57 1.20 7.97 -41.24
C ARG A 57 2.14 8.30 -42.41
N PRO A 58 3.11 9.22 -42.24
CA PRO A 58 4.27 9.32 -43.13
C PRO A 58 5.06 7.99 -43.16
N PRO A 59 5.85 7.70 -44.21
CA PRO A 59 6.84 6.62 -44.17
C PRO A 59 8.03 6.98 -43.24
N LYS A 60 8.88 6.00 -42.92
CA LYS A 60 10.18 6.25 -42.26
C LYS A 60 11.20 6.87 -43.23
N PRO A 61 12.19 7.66 -42.74
CA PRO A 61 12.29 8.21 -41.39
C PRO A 61 11.34 9.39 -41.16
N ARG A 62 10.85 9.57 -39.94
CA ARG A 62 9.77 10.51 -39.60
C ARG A 62 10.24 11.78 -38.90
N SER A 63 9.60 12.90 -39.24
CA SER A 63 9.70 14.19 -38.52
C SER A 63 8.44 14.55 -37.71
N LYS A 64 7.32 13.87 -37.97
CA LYS A 64 6.02 14.04 -37.29
C LYS A 64 5.39 12.68 -37.02
N GLY A 65 4.65 12.58 -35.93
CA GLY A 65 4.07 11.33 -35.45
C GLY A 65 5.13 10.28 -35.13
N VAL A 66 6.32 10.71 -34.67
CA VAL A 66 7.44 9.84 -34.28
C VAL A 66 7.08 9.07 -33.00
N THR A 67 7.43 7.78 -32.95
CA THR A 67 7.43 6.97 -31.72
C THR A 67 8.87 6.63 -31.33
N GLU A 68 9.34 7.11 -30.20
CA GLU A 68 10.49 6.51 -29.52
C GLU A 68 9.97 5.51 -28.48
N ILE A 69 10.57 4.32 -28.35
CA ILE A 69 10.16 3.29 -27.37
C ILE A 69 11.22 3.06 -26.32
N ARG A 70 10.80 2.79 -25.08
CA ARG A 70 11.70 2.44 -23.98
C ARG A 70 12.27 1.04 -24.22
N GLY A 71 13.60 0.96 -24.37
CA GLY A 71 14.36 -0.29 -24.46
C GLY A 71 14.65 -0.89 -23.09
N PRO A 72 15.80 -1.59 -22.91
CA PRO A 72 16.17 -2.14 -21.61
C PRO A 72 16.24 -1.07 -20.52
N TYR A 73 15.54 -1.29 -19.41
CA TYR A 73 15.56 -0.43 -18.23
C TYR A 73 15.29 -1.26 -16.97
N TYR A 74 14.06 -1.25 -16.44
CA TYR A 74 13.64 -2.14 -15.35
C TYR A 74 13.51 -3.61 -15.78
N SER A 75 13.26 -3.88 -17.07
CA SER A 75 13.13 -5.22 -17.63
C SER A 75 14.34 -5.61 -18.49
N VAL A 76 14.73 -6.89 -18.42
CA VAL A 76 15.77 -7.46 -19.27
C VAL A 76 15.21 -7.73 -20.66
N MET A 77 15.65 -6.95 -21.65
CA MET A 77 15.29 -7.10 -23.06
C MET A 77 16.50 -7.64 -23.83
N GLY A 78 16.33 -8.81 -24.46
CA GLY A 78 17.33 -9.47 -25.29
C GLY A 78 16.85 -9.70 -26.72
N LYS A 79 17.76 -10.07 -27.64
CA LYS A 79 17.54 -10.04 -29.09
C LYS A 79 16.18 -10.60 -29.55
N ARG A 80 15.77 -11.78 -29.06
CA ARG A 80 14.52 -12.44 -29.47
C ARG A 80 13.29 -11.56 -29.23
N TYR A 81 13.13 -11.04 -28.01
CA TYR A 81 11.98 -10.20 -27.65
C TYR A 81 11.96 -8.87 -28.42
N LEU A 82 13.12 -8.26 -28.68
CA LEU A 82 13.20 -7.07 -29.53
C LEU A 82 12.86 -7.41 -30.99
N SER A 83 13.22 -8.61 -31.47
CA SER A 83 12.84 -9.14 -32.78
C SER A 83 11.32 -9.27 -32.87
N ASP A 84 10.69 -9.96 -31.92
CA ASP A 84 9.23 -10.14 -31.86
C ASP A 84 8.49 -8.79 -31.92
N VAL A 85 8.98 -7.78 -31.19
CA VAL A 85 8.41 -6.41 -31.17
C VAL A 85 8.62 -5.66 -32.50
N LEU A 86 9.80 -5.75 -33.11
CA LEU A 86 10.12 -5.01 -34.34
C LEU A 86 9.60 -5.70 -35.61
N GLU A 87 9.54 -7.02 -35.65
CA GLU A 87 8.96 -7.79 -36.77
C GLU A 87 7.43 -7.60 -36.82
N THR A 88 6.76 -7.52 -35.67
CA THR A 88 5.29 -7.35 -35.61
C THR A 88 4.84 -5.88 -35.65
N MET A 89 5.52 -4.99 -34.91
CA MET A 89 5.10 -3.60 -34.68
C MET A 89 6.15 -2.56 -35.11
N GLY A 90 7.29 -2.97 -35.67
CA GLY A 90 8.42 -2.07 -35.96
C GLY A 90 8.09 -0.92 -36.92
N GLU A 91 7.13 -1.06 -37.83
CA GLU A 91 6.69 0.06 -38.68
C GLU A 91 6.10 1.23 -37.86
N HIS A 92 5.61 0.94 -36.66
CA HIS A 92 5.08 1.90 -35.70
C HIS A 92 6.13 2.47 -34.73
N VAL A 93 7.37 1.96 -34.77
CA VAL A 93 8.52 2.36 -33.95
C VAL A 93 9.53 3.12 -34.80
N ASP A 94 9.93 4.31 -34.36
CA ASP A 94 10.89 5.16 -35.09
C ASP A 94 12.26 5.26 -34.38
N GLY A 95 12.34 4.94 -33.08
CA GLY A 95 13.60 4.86 -32.34
C GLY A 95 13.50 4.07 -31.03
N LEU A 96 14.66 3.63 -30.52
CA LEU A 96 14.84 2.82 -29.31
C LEU A 96 15.71 3.59 -28.30
N LYS A 97 15.14 4.00 -27.16
CA LYS A 97 15.85 4.66 -26.05
C LYS A 97 16.21 3.62 -24.99
N PHE A 98 17.49 3.24 -24.90
CA PHE A 98 18.03 2.68 -23.65
C PHE A 98 17.86 3.75 -22.56
N SER A 99 17.67 3.36 -21.30
CA SER A 99 17.39 4.31 -20.20
C SER A 99 18.33 4.06 -19.02
N GLY A 100 18.71 5.12 -18.29
CA GLY A 100 19.54 5.04 -17.08
C GLY A 100 20.88 4.33 -17.28
N GLY A 101 21.55 4.55 -18.41
CA GLY A 101 22.83 3.91 -18.72
C GLY A 101 22.82 2.38 -18.88
N SER A 102 21.65 1.74 -18.97
CA SER A 102 21.49 0.27 -18.90
C SER A 102 22.37 -0.52 -19.88
N PHE A 103 22.65 0.05 -21.06
CA PHE A 103 23.53 -0.51 -22.08
C PHE A 103 24.96 -0.81 -21.57
N THR A 104 25.44 -0.12 -20.53
CA THR A 104 26.77 -0.34 -19.93
C THR A 104 26.92 -1.70 -19.25
N LEU A 105 25.81 -2.36 -18.90
CA LEU A 105 25.78 -3.69 -18.27
C LEU A 105 25.80 -4.84 -19.31
N PHE A 106 25.68 -4.55 -20.60
CA PHE A 106 25.59 -5.57 -21.64
C PHE A 106 26.98 -5.99 -22.14
N PRO A 107 27.23 -7.30 -22.35
CA PRO A 107 28.34 -7.75 -23.17
C PRO A 107 28.28 -7.11 -24.56
N GLU A 108 29.42 -6.58 -25.06
CA GLU A 108 29.44 -5.74 -26.27
C GLU A 108 28.81 -6.42 -27.50
N ASN A 109 29.02 -7.72 -27.68
CA ASN A 109 28.39 -8.48 -28.78
C ASN A 109 26.85 -8.51 -28.66
N ARG A 110 26.31 -8.63 -27.44
CA ARG A 110 24.86 -8.60 -27.19
C ARG A 110 24.28 -7.19 -27.30
N LEU A 111 25.06 -6.15 -27.01
CA LEU A 111 24.64 -4.76 -27.24
C LEU A 111 24.57 -4.44 -28.74
N ARG A 112 25.60 -4.80 -29.51
CA ARG A 112 25.61 -4.65 -30.98
C ARG A 112 24.45 -5.42 -31.63
N GLU A 113 24.21 -6.67 -31.22
CA GLU A 113 23.07 -7.49 -31.66
C GLU A 113 21.68 -6.82 -31.49
N LEU A 114 21.52 -5.88 -30.56
CA LEU A 114 20.29 -5.10 -30.35
C LEU A 114 20.27 -3.81 -31.17
N ILE A 115 21.42 -3.15 -31.33
CA ILE A 115 21.59 -1.93 -32.14
C ILE A 115 21.38 -2.25 -33.62
N ASP A 116 22.08 -3.28 -34.12
CA ASP A 116 22.00 -3.75 -35.50
C ASP A 116 20.54 -4.11 -35.86
N LEU A 117 19.83 -4.81 -34.96
CA LEU A 117 18.43 -5.21 -35.13
C LEU A 117 17.46 -4.02 -35.17
N ALA A 118 17.73 -2.95 -34.42
CA ALA A 118 16.94 -1.72 -34.49
C ALA A 118 17.18 -0.99 -35.83
N HIS A 119 18.44 -0.94 -36.29
CA HIS A 119 18.82 -0.36 -37.58
C HIS A 119 18.25 -1.15 -38.77
N GLU A 120 18.23 -2.48 -38.72
CA GLU A 120 17.58 -3.36 -39.71
C GLU A 120 16.09 -2.99 -39.92
N HIS A 121 15.40 -2.61 -38.85
CA HIS A 121 14.00 -2.17 -38.88
C HIS A 121 13.83 -0.66 -39.09
N GLY A 122 14.92 0.08 -39.36
CA GLY A 122 14.90 1.53 -39.60
C GLY A 122 14.51 2.37 -38.38
N ALA A 123 14.80 1.89 -37.17
CA ALA A 123 14.65 2.63 -35.92
C ALA A 123 16.04 3.13 -35.45
N TYR A 124 16.16 4.40 -35.08
CA TYR A 124 17.42 4.96 -34.56
C TYR A 124 17.64 4.56 -33.09
N VAL A 125 18.88 4.53 -32.60
CA VAL A 125 19.20 4.15 -31.21
C VAL A 125 19.70 5.34 -30.39
N SER A 126 19.12 5.50 -29.20
CA SER A 126 19.41 6.56 -28.23
C SER A 126 19.95 5.98 -26.92
N THR A 127 21.00 6.58 -26.36
CA THR A 127 21.67 6.11 -25.12
C THR A 127 20.81 6.21 -23.87
N GLY A 128 19.95 7.24 -23.82
CA GLY A 128 19.31 7.65 -22.58
C GLY A 128 20.23 8.49 -21.68
N GLY A 129 19.65 9.05 -20.60
CA GLY A 129 20.38 9.61 -19.46
C GLY A 129 21.46 8.65 -18.96
N TRP A 130 22.70 9.15 -18.98
CA TRP A 130 23.95 8.54 -18.51
C TRP A 130 25.13 9.50 -18.73
N ALA A 131 25.04 10.34 -19.77
CA ALA A 131 26.04 11.34 -20.14
C ALA A 131 26.44 12.25 -18.97
N GLU A 132 25.46 12.63 -18.16
CA GLU A 132 25.55 13.47 -16.97
C GLU A 132 26.26 12.80 -15.78
N HIS A 133 26.13 11.48 -15.61
CA HIS A 133 26.91 10.72 -14.62
C HIS A 133 28.41 10.80 -14.92
N LEU A 134 28.79 10.68 -16.19
CA LEU A 134 30.17 10.72 -16.64
C LEU A 134 30.86 12.08 -16.41
N LEU A 135 30.09 13.17 -16.32
CA LEU A 135 30.60 14.51 -16.00
C LEU A 135 31.00 14.68 -14.52
N THR A 136 30.66 13.72 -13.65
CA THR A 136 31.07 13.73 -12.23
C THR A 136 32.47 13.20 -11.98
N HIS A 137 33.14 12.62 -13.00
CA HIS A 137 34.50 12.11 -12.88
C HIS A 137 35.56 13.22 -12.75
N PRO A 138 36.74 12.94 -12.14
CA PRO A 138 37.80 13.95 -11.94
C PRO A 138 38.38 14.56 -13.22
N ASP A 139 38.34 13.84 -14.34
CA ASP A 139 38.61 14.37 -15.69
C ASP A 139 37.40 14.12 -16.58
N PRO A 140 36.39 15.02 -16.55
CA PRO A 140 35.16 14.83 -17.31
C PRO A 140 35.39 15.01 -18.81
N ASN A 141 36.45 15.71 -19.25
CA ASN A 141 36.73 15.90 -20.66
C ASN A 141 37.17 14.59 -21.31
N THR A 142 38.23 13.96 -20.78
CA THR A 142 38.78 12.72 -21.34
C THR A 142 37.79 11.56 -21.20
N VAL A 143 37.03 11.49 -20.10
CA VAL A 143 35.99 10.47 -19.91
C VAL A 143 34.87 10.65 -20.93
N PHE A 144 34.40 11.88 -21.19
CA PHE A 144 33.34 12.13 -22.15
C PHE A 144 33.79 11.92 -23.61
N ASP A 145 35.03 12.27 -23.97
CA ASP A 145 35.59 11.96 -25.29
C ASP A 145 35.68 10.44 -25.55
N ARG A 146 36.10 9.66 -24.54
CA ARG A 146 36.10 8.19 -24.60
C ARG A 146 34.68 7.62 -24.73
N TYR A 147 33.70 8.21 -24.04
CA TYR A 147 32.30 7.83 -24.14
C TYR A 147 31.72 8.06 -25.55
N LEU A 148 31.85 9.28 -26.10
CA LEU A 148 31.37 9.58 -27.45
C LEU A 148 32.07 8.71 -28.51
N THR A 149 33.36 8.46 -28.34
CA THR A 149 34.12 7.52 -29.19
C THR A 149 33.51 6.11 -29.13
N LYS A 150 33.20 5.60 -27.92
CA LYS A 150 32.68 4.23 -27.76
C LYS A 150 31.22 4.09 -28.19
N CYS A 151 30.35 5.07 -27.92
CA CYS A 151 28.97 5.07 -28.43
C CYS A 151 28.93 5.04 -29.96
N LYS A 152 29.81 5.80 -30.62
CA LYS A 152 29.95 5.80 -32.08
C LYS A 152 30.49 4.48 -32.63
N ASP A 153 31.47 3.87 -31.97
CA ASP A 153 31.98 2.54 -32.31
C ASP A 153 30.88 1.46 -32.17
N LEU A 154 30.06 1.53 -31.11
CA LEU A 154 28.96 0.62 -30.85
C LEU A 154 27.76 0.79 -31.81
N GLY A 155 27.62 1.94 -32.47
CA GLY A 155 26.54 2.22 -33.43
C GLY A 155 25.37 3.06 -32.90
N PHE A 156 25.50 3.76 -31.77
CA PHE A 156 24.46 4.69 -31.31
C PHE A 156 24.33 5.90 -32.24
N ASP A 157 23.09 6.31 -32.58
CA ASP A 157 22.81 7.50 -33.38
C ASP A 157 22.70 8.78 -32.53
N VAL A 158 22.06 8.64 -31.36
CA VAL A 158 21.61 9.74 -30.51
C VAL A 158 22.23 9.64 -29.12
N ILE A 159 22.89 10.72 -28.70
CA ILE A 159 23.31 10.94 -27.32
C ILE A 159 22.26 11.83 -26.65
N GLU A 160 21.61 11.29 -25.64
CA GLU A 160 20.73 12.05 -24.76
C GLU A 160 21.57 12.86 -23.75
N LEU A 161 21.13 14.07 -23.45
CA LEU A 161 21.79 14.96 -22.48
C LEU A 161 20.70 15.51 -21.54
N SER A 162 20.52 14.91 -20.36
CA SER A 162 19.45 15.25 -19.41
C SER A 162 19.97 16.08 -18.24
N SER A 163 19.18 17.08 -17.82
CA SER A 163 19.51 17.96 -16.68
C SER A 163 19.16 17.39 -15.31
N GLY A 164 18.67 16.14 -15.26
CA GLY A 164 18.05 15.56 -14.07
C GLY A 164 19.02 15.36 -12.90
N PHE A 165 20.08 14.58 -13.13
CA PHE A 165 21.08 14.26 -12.10
C PHE A 165 22.09 15.40 -11.84
N LEU A 166 22.28 16.33 -12.78
CA LEU A 166 23.31 17.38 -12.68
C LEU A 166 22.89 18.70 -13.32
N SER A 167 23.01 19.80 -12.57
CA SER A 167 22.77 21.15 -13.10
C SER A 167 24.04 21.68 -13.79
N PHE A 168 24.02 21.77 -15.11
CA PHE A 168 25.01 22.50 -15.90
C PHE A 168 24.48 23.89 -16.31
N PRO A 169 25.33 24.94 -16.36
CA PRO A 169 24.98 26.21 -16.99
C PRO A 169 24.59 26.01 -18.46
N GLU A 170 23.65 26.83 -18.96
CA GLU A 170 23.16 26.75 -20.35
C GLU A 170 24.30 26.78 -21.39
N ASP A 171 25.34 27.59 -21.13
CA ASP A 171 26.50 27.75 -22.01
C ASP A 171 27.41 26.51 -22.03
N ASP A 172 27.44 25.72 -20.95
CA ASP A 172 28.20 24.47 -20.86
C ASP A 172 27.41 23.30 -21.48
N TRP A 173 26.08 23.28 -21.33
CA TRP A 173 25.22 22.31 -22.01
C TRP A 173 25.29 22.48 -23.54
N LEU A 174 25.37 23.72 -24.04
CA LEU A 174 25.63 23.99 -25.46
C LEU A 174 27.01 23.49 -25.92
N ARG A 175 28.06 23.61 -25.10
CA ARG A 175 29.38 23.00 -25.42
C ARG A 175 29.31 21.47 -25.48
N LEU A 176 28.48 20.84 -24.65
CA LEU A 176 28.24 19.38 -24.73
C LEU A 176 27.51 19.00 -26.03
N VAL A 177 26.55 19.79 -26.47
CA VAL A 177 25.88 19.64 -27.78
C VAL A 177 26.89 19.77 -28.92
N ASP A 178 27.72 20.83 -28.94
CA ASP A 178 28.78 21.01 -29.93
C ASP A 178 29.78 19.84 -29.91
N LYS A 179 30.14 19.34 -28.72
CA LYS A 179 31.03 18.19 -28.55
C LYS A 179 30.40 16.91 -29.12
N VAL A 180 29.14 16.60 -28.83
CA VAL A 180 28.40 15.48 -29.44
C VAL A 180 28.37 15.60 -30.97
N HIS A 181 28.04 16.78 -31.50
CA HIS A 181 28.00 17.05 -32.94
C HIS A 181 29.39 16.89 -33.60
N SER A 182 30.48 17.24 -32.92
CA SER A 182 31.85 17.04 -33.44
C SER A 182 32.20 15.58 -33.71
N TYR A 183 31.63 14.63 -32.94
CA TYR A 183 31.76 13.20 -33.18
C TYR A 183 30.84 12.69 -34.31
N LYS A 184 30.02 13.54 -34.92
CA LYS A 184 28.95 13.18 -35.89
C LYS A 184 27.80 12.36 -35.28
N LEU A 185 27.58 12.49 -33.98
CA LEU A 185 26.43 11.94 -33.26
C LEU A 185 25.34 13.03 -33.14
N LYS A 186 24.08 12.64 -32.97
CA LYS A 186 22.98 13.60 -32.75
C LYS A 186 22.83 13.90 -31.25
N ALA A 187 22.81 15.16 -30.86
CA ALA A 187 22.42 15.53 -29.49
C ALA A 187 20.89 15.56 -29.37
N LYS A 188 20.36 15.00 -28.27
CA LYS A 188 18.95 15.12 -27.85
C LYS A 188 18.92 15.63 -26.40
N PRO A 189 18.91 16.95 -26.17
CA PRO A 189 18.72 17.54 -24.86
C PRO A 189 17.33 17.21 -24.31
N GLU A 190 17.27 16.90 -23.01
CA GLU A 190 16.06 16.59 -22.27
C GLU A 190 15.80 17.69 -21.24
N LEU A 191 14.67 18.40 -21.38
CA LEU A 191 14.37 19.62 -20.64
C LEU A 191 13.15 19.42 -19.72
N GLY A 192 13.39 19.48 -18.40
CA GLY A 192 12.37 19.60 -17.37
C GLY A 192 12.09 21.04 -16.93
N ILE A 193 11.16 21.19 -15.98
CA ILE A 193 10.88 22.47 -15.29
C ILE A 193 11.23 22.45 -13.79
N GLN A 194 11.49 21.27 -13.22
CA GLN A 194 12.08 21.10 -11.89
C GLN A 194 13.54 20.66 -12.03
N PHE A 195 14.28 20.74 -10.94
CA PHE A 195 15.68 20.31 -10.86
C PHE A 195 15.78 19.15 -9.86
N GLY A 196 16.55 18.10 -10.18
CA GLY A 196 16.51 16.83 -9.44
C GLY A 196 15.35 15.90 -9.82
N ALA A 197 14.66 16.19 -10.93
CA ALA A 197 13.87 15.20 -11.66
C ALA A 197 14.81 14.11 -12.20
N GLY A 198 14.37 12.85 -12.27
CA GLY A 198 15.15 11.73 -12.77
C GLY A 198 15.58 10.72 -11.70
N GLY A 199 14.71 9.73 -11.46
CA GLY A 199 15.03 8.50 -10.70
C GLY A 199 14.34 8.41 -9.34
N ASP A 200 13.08 7.98 -9.34
CA ASP A 200 12.25 7.72 -8.15
C ASP A 200 12.13 8.88 -7.13
N THR A 201 12.45 10.13 -7.53
CA THR A 201 12.23 11.34 -6.74
C THR A 201 10.74 11.51 -6.41
N ALA A 202 10.40 11.81 -5.16
CA ALA A 202 9.00 11.88 -4.75
C ALA A 202 8.33 13.21 -5.11
N GLU A 203 7.03 13.17 -5.42
CA GLU A 203 6.18 14.34 -5.71
C GLU A 203 6.33 15.47 -4.67
N ALA A 204 6.52 15.13 -3.39
CA ALA A 204 6.70 16.09 -2.30
C ALA A 204 8.04 16.86 -2.37
N ASP A 205 9.15 16.19 -2.68
CA ASP A 205 10.48 16.80 -2.75
C ASP A 205 10.56 17.80 -3.90
N LEU A 206 9.93 17.45 -5.03
CA LEU A 206 9.84 18.27 -6.24
C LEU A 206 8.98 19.52 -6.00
N GLU A 207 7.86 19.41 -5.28
CA GLU A 207 7.05 20.56 -4.89
C GLU A 207 7.82 21.55 -3.99
N ALA A 208 8.69 21.05 -3.09
CA ALA A 208 9.53 21.90 -2.23
C ALA A 208 10.61 22.68 -3.02
N ILE A 209 11.13 22.12 -4.10
CA ILE A 209 12.11 22.78 -5.00
C ILE A 209 11.43 23.88 -5.85
N GLY A 210 10.15 23.69 -6.19
CA GLY A 210 9.34 24.64 -6.96
C GLY A 210 9.56 24.59 -8.47
N THR A 211 8.48 24.75 -9.25
CA THR A 211 8.55 24.71 -10.72
C THR A 211 9.08 26.00 -11.34
N SER A 212 9.99 25.89 -12.31
CA SER A 212 10.40 27.03 -13.13
C SER A 212 9.28 27.58 -14.03
N ASP A 213 9.39 28.87 -14.35
CA ASP A 213 8.63 29.53 -15.42
C ASP A 213 8.83 28.79 -16.76
N PRO A 214 7.75 28.37 -17.47
CA PRO A 214 7.83 27.75 -18.80
C PRO A 214 8.68 28.54 -19.81
N SER A 215 8.75 29.86 -19.65
CA SER A 215 9.56 30.75 -20.50
C SER A 215 11.05 30.39 -20.46
N LYS A 216 11.57 29.81 -19.38
CA LYS A 216 12.96 29.33 -19.30
C LYS A 216 13.18 28.14 -20.25
N LEU A 217 12.37 27.09 -20.10
CA LEU A 217 12.42 25.88 -20.92
C LEU A 217 12.28 26.23 -22.42
N VAL A 218 11.33 27.10 -22.77
CA VAL A 218 11.13 27.55 -24.14
C VAL A 218 12.33 28.34 -24.68
N ASN A 219 12.94 29.23 -23.89
CA ASN A 219 14.11 29.99 -24.33
C ASN A 219 15.35 29.10 -24.49
N LEU A 220 15.57 28.15 -23.57
CA LEU A 220 16.68 27.20 -23.67
C LEU A 220 16.49 26.23 -24.84
N GLY A 221 15.25 25.77 -25.08
CA GLY A 221 14.89 25.01 -26.27
C GLY A 221 15.20 25.74 -27.58
N ARG A 222 14.97 27.06 -27.66
CA ARG A 222 15.41 27.88 -28.81
C ARG A 222 16.93 27.83 -28.99
N ARG A 223 17.71 28.05 -27.92
CA ARG A 223 19.18 28.01 -27.98
C ARG A 223 19.70 26.68 -28.52
N PHE A 224 19.08 25.56 -28.17
CA PHE A 224 19.45 24.25 -28.71
C PHE A 224 19.09 24.07 -30.18
N LEU A 225 17.91 24.54 -30.62
CA LEU A 225 17.53 24.49 -32.04
C LEU A 225 18.44 25.39 -32.89
N ASP A 226 18.84 26.56 -32.37
CA ASP A 226 19.83 27.44 -33.00
C ASP A 226 21.23 26.79 -33.07
N ALA A 227 21.59 25.94 -32.10
CA ALA A 227 22.77 25.08 -32.11
C ALA A 227 22.60 23.78 -32.93
N GLY A 228 21.55 23.68 -33.74
CA GLY A 228 21.35 22.61 -34.73
C GLY A 228 20.71 21.32 -34.21
N VAL A 229 20.39 21.23 -32.91
CA VAL A 229 19.78 20.03 -32.28
C VAL A 229 18.55 19.54 -33.04
N GLU A 230 18.54 18.25 -33.43
CA GLU A 230 17.47 17.68 -34.26
C GLU A 230 16.13 17.55 -33.52
N ARG A 231 16.18 17.19 -32.24
CA ARG A 231 15.01 16.94 -31.41
C ARG A 231 15.30 17.30 -29.95
N LEU A 232 14.35 17.98 -29.32
CA LEU A 232 14.28 18.22 -27.88
C LEU A 232 13.36 17.17 -27.26
N MET A 233 13.79 16.54 -26.17
CA MET A 233 12.88 15.82 -25.28
C MET A 233 12.36 16.78 -24.21
N ILE A 234 11.07 16.69 -23.91
CA ILE A 234 10.43 17.36 -22.78
C ILE A 234 10.10 16.29 -21.75
N GLU A 235 10.68 16.45 -20.56
CA GLU A 235 10.57 15.53 -19.43
C GLU A 235 9.12 15.47 -18.93
N SER A 236 8.65 14.29 -18.53
CA SER A 236 7.30 14.11 -17.97
C SER A 236 7.21 14.65 -16.55
N GLU A 237 8.30 14.56 -15.80
CA GLU A 237 8.40 14.92 -14.39
C GLU A 237 8.22 16.43 -14.16
N GLY A 238 7.33 16.79 -13.22
CA GLY A 238 6.91 18.17 -13.00
C GLY A 238 5.88 18.70 -14.00
N ILE A 239 5.57 17.96 -15.08
CA ILE A 239 4.63 18.39 -16.13
C ILE A 239 3.38 17.50 -16.17
N THR A 240 3.56 16.19 -16.29
CA THR A 240 2.49 15.17 -16.33
C THR A 240 2.70 14.03 -15.34
N GLU A 241 3.89 13.94 -14.76
CA GLU A 241 4.34 12.96 -13.77
C GLU A 241 4.85 13.71 -12.52
N ASN A 242 4.74 13.10 -11.35
CA ASN A 242 5.02 13.74 -10.05
C ASN A 242 4.34 15.12 -9.85
N VAL A 243 3.07 15.25 -10.27
CA VAL A 243 2.26 16.47 -10.07
C VAL A 243 0.79 16.20 -9.77
N ARG A 244 0.25 16.88 -8.76
CA ARG A 244 -1.16 16.82 -8.30
C ARG A 244 -2.18 17.18 -9.39
N SER A 245 -1.74 17.90 -10.42
CA SER A 245 -2.50 18.27 -11.62
C SER A 245 -1.56 18.58 -12.77
N TRP A 246 -1.80 18.02 -13.95
CA TRP A 246 -0.95 18.23 -15.13
C TRP A 246 -0.78 19.71 -15.50
N ARG A 247 0.48 20.12 -15.68
CA ARG A 247 0.90 21.47 -16.09
C ARG A 247 0.74 21.66 -17.59
N THR A 248 -0.51 21.60 -18.05
CA THR A 248 -0.88 21.81 -19.45
C THR A 248 -0.51 23.21 -19.96
N ASP A 249 -0.24 24.17 -19.07
CA ASP A 249 0.34 25.48 -19.38
C ASP A 249 1.76 25.38 -19.95
N VAL A 250 2.60 24.49 -19.40
CA VAL A 250 3.99 24.26 -19.86
C VAL A 250 3.98 23.64 -21.24
N VAL A 251 3.15 22.60 -21.43
CA VAL A 251 2.97 21.94 -22.72
C VAL A 251 2.43 22.92 -23.78
N SER A 252 1.42 23.71 -23.41
CA SER A 252 0.80 24.71 -24.31
C SER A 252 1.76 25.84 -24.67
N ALA A 253 2.63 26.28 -23.75
CA ALA A 253 3.69 27.24 -24.05
C ALA A 253 4.70 26.63 -25.04
N THR A 254 5.16 25.40 -24.76
CA THR A 254 6.15 24.68 -25.58
C THR A 254 5.65 24.46 -27.01
N MET A 255 4.44 23.88 -27.18
CA MET A 255 3.83 23.61 -28.49
C MET A 255 3.44 24.86 -29.29
N LYS A 256 3.37 26.03 -28.64
CA LYS A 256 3.07 27.31 -29.27
C LYS A 256 4.34 28.09 -29.68
N GLU A 257 5.44 27.88 -28.97
CA GLU A 257 6.64 28.71 -29.09
C GLU A 257 7.89 28.00 -29.63
N LEU A 258 7.86 26.66 -29.74
CA LEU A 258 8.84 25.82 -30.42
C LEU A 258 8.18 25.03 -31.57
N PRO A 259 8.92 24.60 -32.62
CA PRO A 259 8.36 23.81 -33.71
C PRO A 259 8.02 22.38 -33.24
N SER A 260 6.76 21.97 -33.36
CA SER A 260 6.30 20.65 -32.86
C SER A 260 6.98 19.44 -33.50
N GLU A 261 7.52 19.59 -34.71
CA GLU A 261 8.35 18.58 -35.41
C GLU A 261 9.77 18.41 -34.83
N ARG A 262 10.21 19.36 -33.99
CA ARG A 262 11.50 19.34 -33.29
C ARG A 262 11.37 19.08 -31.78
N VAL A 263 10.14 18.90 -31.29
CA VAL A 263 9.83 18.60 -29.89
C VAL A 263 9.25 17.19 -29.80
N MET A 264 9.58 16.48 -28.72
CA MET A 264 9.02 15.19 -28.32
C MET A 264 8.75 15.23 -26.81
N PHE A 265 7.67 14.58 -26.36
CA PHE A 265 7.31 14.51 -24.94
C PHE A 265 7.49 13.09 -24.40
N GLU A 266 8.04 12.96 -23.20
CA GLU A 266 7.95 11.72 -22.43
C GLU A 266 6.50 11.52 -21.97
N ALA A 267 5.95 10.34 -22.25
CA ALA A 267 4.52 10.06 -22.11
C ALA A 267 4.25 8.60 -21.76
N ALA A 268 5.01 8.03 -20.81
CA ALA A 268 5.02 6.60 -20.48
C ALA A 268 3.77 6.06 -19.75
N ASP A 269 2.80 6.89 -19.33
CA ASP A 269 1.47 6.44 -18.88
C ASP A 269 0.46 6.51 -20.05
N PRO A 270 -0.38 5.48 -20.27
CA PRO A 270 -1.37 5.45 -21.35
C PRO A 270 -2.33 6.64 -21.41
N LYS A 271 -2.69 7.25 -20.27
CA LYS A 271 -3.53 8.46 -20.18
C LYS A 271 -2.79 9.68 -20.72
N VAL A 272 -1.47 9.76 -20.49
CA VAL A 272 -0.63 10.90 -20.89
C VAL A 272 -0.49 10.94 -22.41
N PHE A 273 -0.03 9.87 -23.07
CA PHE A 273 0.04 9.89 -24.54
C PHE A 273 -1.36 9.97 -25.17
N SER A 274 -2.39 9.37 -24.57
CA SER A 274 -3.78 9.53 -25.04
C SER A 274 -4.27 10.97 -24.97
N TRP A 275 -3.82 11.75 -23.97
CA TRP A 275 -4.10 13.18 -23.89
C TRP A 275 -3.36 13.98 -24.96
N TYR A 276 -2.05 13.76 -25.14
CA TYR A 276 -1.26 14.42 -26.20
C TYR A 276 -1.86 14.19 -27.59
N ILE A 277 -2.24 12.95 -27.92
CA ILE A 277 -2.87 12.59 -29.21
C ILE A 277 -4.25 13.24 -29.38
N ARG A 278 -5.00 13.45 -28.29
CA ARG A 278 -6.31 14.11 -28.31
C ARG A 278 -6.22 15.62 -28.50
N GLU A 279 -5.26 16.26 -27.84
CA GLU A 279 -5.15 17.71 -27.76
C GLU A 279 -4.37 18.31 -28.95
N PHE A 280 -3.29 17.63 -29.39
CA PHE A 280 -2.40 18.09 -30.47
C PHE A 280 -2.50 17.26 -31.75
N GLY A 281 -3.30 16.18 -31.73
CA GLY A 281 -3.50 15.30 -32.87
C GLY A 281 -2.41 14.23 -33.03
N ILE A 282 -2.58 13.39 -34.05
CA ILE A 282 -1.80 12.16 -34.28
C ILE A 282 -0.32 12.42 -34.63
N ASP A 283 0.00 13.64 -35.08
CA ASP A 283 1.32 14.08 -35.53
C ASP A 283 2.26 14.49 -34.37
N VAL A 284 1.78 14.52 -33.12
CA VAL A 284 2.64 14.78 -31.94
C VAL A 284 3.68 13.67 -31.78
N ASN A 285 4.93 14.04 -31.52
CA ASN A 285 6.02 13.11 -31.27
C ASN A 285 6.03 12.73 -29.77
N VAL A 286 6.11 11.43 -29.47
CA VAL A 286 6.10 10.94 -28.08
C VAL A 286 7.12 9.82 -27.87
N PHE A 287 7.61 9.74 -26.64
CA PHE A 287 8.34 8.62 -26.09
C PHE A 287 7.43 7.83 -25.14
N VAL A 288 7.32 6.52 -25.35
CA VAL A 288 6.39 5.61 -24.64
C VAL A 288 7.08 4.29 -24.27
N ASP A 289 6.46 3.49 -23.41
CA ASP A 289 6.97 2.14 -23.15
C ASP A 289 6.71 1.18 -24.33
N HIS A 290 7.60 0.20 -24.55
CA HIS A 290 7.48 -0.77 -25.63
C HIS A 290 6.21 -1.65 -25.53
N SER A 291 5.68 -1.89 -24.32
CA SER A 291 4.41 -2.60 -24.16
C SER A 291 3.19 -1.84 -24.69
N GLN A 292 3.31 -0.52 -24.91
CA GLN A 292 2.18 0.38 -25.19
C GLN A 292 2.00 0.73 -26.69
N ILE A 293 2.92 0.25 -27.56
CA ILE A 293 2.97 0.59 -28.99
C ILE A 293 1.63 0.34 -29.69
N VAL A 294 0.94 -0.77 -29.35
CA VAL A 294 -0.36 -1.14 -29.94
C VAL A 294 -1.43 -0.09 -29.64
N GLN A 295 -1.56 0.34 -28.38
CA GLN A 295 -2.55 1.35 -27.98
C GLN A 295 -2.29 2.71 -28.64
N LEU A 296 -1.05 3.18 -28.63
CA LEU A 296 -0.66 4.43 -29.30
C LEU A 296 -0.94 4.35 -30.82
N SER A 297 -0.66 3.20 -31.44
CA SER A 297 -0.89 2.96 -32.86
C SER A 297 -2.37 2.95 -33.21
N CYS A 298 -3.20 2.26 -32.43
CA CYS A 298 -4.65 2.23 -32.64
C CYS A 298 -5.30 3.61 -32.51
N LEU A 299 -4.83 4.45 -31.57
CA LEU A 299 -5.27 5.85 -31.45
C LEU A 299 -4.81 6.69 -32.65
N ARG A 300 -3.52 6.63 -33.04
CA ARG A 300 -3.00 7.38 -34.20
C ARG A 300 -3.72 7.03 -35.51
N HIS A 301 -4.01 5.75 -35.75
CA HIS A 301 -4.74 5.32 -36.96
C HIS A 301 -6.25 5.58 -36.88
N GLY A 302 -6.79 6.03 -35.73
CA GLY A 302 -8.22 6.27 -35.55
C GLY A 302 -9.07 5.00 -35.40
N ILE A 303 -8.43 3.86 -35.12
CA ILE A 303 -9.07 2.56 -34.91
C ILE A 303 -9.79 2.54 -33.56
N TRP A 304 -9.18 3.13 -32.52
CA TRP A 304 -9.80 3.31 -31.21
C TRP A 304 -10.36 4.73 -31.08
N VAL A 305 -11.68 4.82 -30.86
CA VAL A 305 -12.39 6.08 -30.61
C VAL A 305 -12.44 6.33 -29.10
N PHE A 306 -12.34 7.61 -28.69
CA PHE A 306 -12.40 8.01 -27.28
C PHE A 306 -13.77 7.73 -26.63
N LEU A 307 -13.95 6.52 -26.08
CA LEU A 307 -15.06 6.19 -25.18
C LEU A 307 -14.87 6.91 -23.84
N ARG A 308 -15.73 7.87 -23.51
CA ARG A 308 -15.74 8.54 -22.20
C ARG A 308 -16.28 7.60 -21.12
N CYS A 309 -15.40 6.87 -20.44
CA CYS A 309 -15.76 6.08 -19.25
C CYS A 309 -15.99 6.96 -17.98
N HIS A 310 -16.76 8.05 -18.10
CA HIS A 310 -17.07 8.93 -16.96
C HIS A 310 -18.42 9.68 -17.00
N ASP A 311 -19.16 9.67 -18.12
CA ASP A 311 -20.43 10.44 -18.25
C ASP A 311 -21.72 9.59 -18.25
N ILE A 312 -21.65 8.28 -17.95
CA ILE A 312 -22.83 7.38 -17.92
C ILE A 312 -23.46 7.33 -16.51
N ARG A 313 -23.85 8.50 -15.98
CA ARG A 313 -24.76 8.60 -14.81
C ARG A 313 -25.79 9.73 -14.89
N GLN A 314 -25.89 10.49 -15.99
CA GLN A 314 -26.79 11.66 -16.07
C GLN A 314 -27.57 11.84 -17.38
N ILE A 315 -27.73 10.78 -18.18
CA ILE A 315 -28.68 10.75 -19.31
C ILE A 315 -29.51 9.47 -19.25
N SER A 316 -30.68 9.54 -18.58
CA SER A 316 -31.68 8.46 -18.55
C SER A 316 -33.12 8.97 -18.73
N SER A 317 -33.30 10.23 -19.12
CA SER A 317 -34.60 10.93 -19.10
C SER A 317 -34.95 11.70 -20.38
N VAL A 318 -34.08 11.73 -21.40
CA VAL A 318 -34.35 12.43 -22.68
C VAL A 318 -33.79 11.63 -23.86
N LEU A 319 -34.47 11.71 -25.00
CA LEU A 319 -34.13 11.12 -26.30
C LEU A 319 -34.32 9.59 -26.45
N SER A 320 -35.58 9.16 -26.41
CA SER A 320 -36.04 8.30 -27.52
C SER A 320 -36.07 9.13 -28.81
N THR A 321 -35.94 8.48 -29.97
CA THR A 321 -35.84 9.11 -31.31
C THR A 321 -34.75 10.17 -31.48
N VAL A 322 -33.60 9.78 -32.04
CA VAL A 322 -33.04 10.30 -33.31
C VAL A 322 -31.84 9.44 -33.72
N SER A 323 -31.85 8.90 -34.94
CA SER A 323 -30.77 8.06 -35.47
C SER A 323 -29.80 8.89 -36.31
N VAL A 324 -28.63 9.24 -35.76
CA VAL A 324 -27.54 9.89 -36.51
C VAL A 324 -26.20 9.25 -36.18
N TRP A 325 -25.65 8.47 -37.12
CA TRP A 325 -24.22 8.16 -37.15
C TRP A 325 -23.47 9.35 -37.74
N ALA A 326 -22.71 10.07 -36.91
CA ALA A 326 -21.86 11.19 -37.34
C ALA A 326 -20.39 10.96 -36.93
N VAL A 327 -19.60 10.36 -37.84
CA VAL A 327 -18.16 10.23 -37.66
C VAL A 327 -17.50 11.60 -37.79
N VAL A 328 -16.96 12.13 -36.69
CA VAL A 328 -16.28 13.43 -36.67
C VAL A 328 -14.97 13.34 -37.46
N VAL A 329 -14.92 14.00 -38.61
CA VAL A 329 -13.67 14.28 -39.33
C VAL A 329 -13.09 15.57 -38.77
N MET A 330 -11.97 15.49 -38.05
CA MET A 330 -11.34 16.68 -37.46
C MET A 330 -10.74 17.58 -38.56
N PRO A 331 -11.08 18.89 -38.59
CA PRO A 331 -10.58 19.81 -39.61
C PRO A 331 -9.19 20.38 -39.26
N ARG A 332 -8.37 20.63 -40.28
CA ARG A 332 -7.17 21.47 -40.14
C ARG A 332 -7.59 22.92 -39.89
N ALA A 333 -7.10 23.53 -38.82
CA ALA A 333 -7.28 24.96 -38.56
C ALA A 333 -6.36 25.80 -39.47
N SER A 334 -6.91 26.83 -40.13
CA SER A 334 -6.14 27.84 -40.85
C SER A 334 -5.93 29.08 -39.97
N LEU A 335 -4.72 29.63 -39.96
CA LEU A 335 -4.37 30.83 -39.20
C LEU A 335 -4.55 32.09 -40.06
N SER A 336 -5.42 33.01 -39.62
CA SER A 336 -5.52 34.34 -40.21
C SER A 336 -5.86 35.44 -39.19
N GLY A 337 -4.85 36.23 -38.79
CA GLY A 337 -4.99 37.62 -38.38
C GLY A 337 -5.65 37.94 -37.02
N ALA A 338 -4.85 38.03 -35.95
CA ALA A 338 -5.20 38.75 -34.72
C ALA A 338 -4.06 39.71 -34.31
N ARG A 339 -4.40 40.87 -33.73
CA ARG A 339 -3.46 41.99 -33.52
C ARG A 339 -2.52 41.80 -32.32
N LEU A 340 -1.24 42.08 -32.50
CA LEU A 340 -0.25 42.16 -31.43
C LEU A 340 -0.42 43.43 -30.57
N ARG A 341 0.02 43.34 -29.30
CA ARG A 341 -0.01 44.42 -28.31
C ARG A 341 1.40 44.97 -28.10
N CYS A 342 1.59 46.27 -28.29
CA CYS A 342 2.92 46.88 -28.24
C CYS A 342 3.58 46.75 -26.85
N ARG A 343 4.82 46.26 -26.80
CA ARG A 343 5.62 46.11 -25.56
C ARG A 343 6.09 47.44 -24.96
N ARG A 344 6.11 48.54 -25.72
CA ARG A 344 6.76 49.79 -25.30
C ARG A 344 6.07 51.02 -25.91
N ALA A 345 5.45 51.86 -25.10
CA ALA A 345 4.88 53.13 -25.56
C ALA A 345 5.94 54.24 -25.65
N CYS A 346 5.82 55.13 -26.64
CA CYS A 346 6.68 56.32 -26.74
C CYS A 346 6.39 57.30 -25.60
N ASP A 347 7.35 58.17 -25.28
CA ASP A 347 7.27 58.98 -24.06
C ASP A 347 6.14 60.03 -24.07
N SER A 348 5.71 60.55 -25.23
CA SER A 348 4.50 61.41 -25.31
C SER A 348 3.21 60.60 -25.07
N CYS A 349 3.08 59.38 -25.60
CA CYS A 349 1.94 58.51 -25.31
C CYS A 349 1.92 58.01 -23.85
N LYS A 350 3.09 57.71 -23.25
CA LYS A 350 3.20 57.42 -21.80
C LYS A 350 2.72 58.61 -20.98
N ARG A 351 3.29 59.80 -21.22
CA ARG A 351 3.00 61.04 -20.47
C ARG A 351 1.52 61.44 -20.55
N ARG A 352 0.88 61.20 -21.71
CA ARG A 352 -0.56 61.44 -21.95
C ARG A 352 -1.45 60.23 -21.60
N LYS A 353 -0.89 59.12 -21.10
CA LYS A 353 -1.57 57.85 -20.75
C LYS A 353 -2.47 57.25 -21.85
N GLN A 354 -1.99 57.19 -23.10
CA GLN A 354 -2.78 56.70 -24.25
C GLN A 354 -2.08 55.57 -25.02
N LYS A 355 -2.87 54.73 -25.71
CA LYS A 355 -2.42 53.47 -26.35
C LYS A 355 -1.50 53.74 -27.55
N CYS A 356 -0.18 53.72 -27.32
CA CYS A 356 0.82 53.72 -28.38
C CYS A 356 0.83 52.39 -29.14
N ASN A 357 1.03 52.43 -30.46
CA ASN A 357 1.21 51.24 -31.30
C ASN A 357 2.68 50.81 -31.44
N GLY A 358 3.64 51.71 -31.20
CA GLY A 358 5.09 51.40 -31.15
C GLY A 358 5.91 51.87 -32.35
N GLU A 359 5.27 52.32 -33.43
CA GLU A 359 5.93 53.04 -34.53
C GLU A 359 6.56 54.35 -34.03
N GLN A 360 7.53 54.88 -34.79
CA GLN A 360 8.17 56.16 -34.52
C GLN A 360 8.27 56.98 -35.83
N PRO A 361 7.51 58.08 -35.98
CA PRO A 361 6.51 58.60 -35.05
C PRO A 361 5.28 57.67 -34.94
N CYS A 362 4.70 57.54 -33.75
CA CYS A 362 3.55 56.65 -33.55
C CYS A 362 2.27 57.24 -34.17
N THR A 363 1.32 56.39 -34.58
CA THR A 363 0.16 56.85 -35.37
C THR A 363 -0.71 57.87 -34.61
N ILE A 364 -0.76 57.83 -33.27
CA ILE A 364 -1.48 58.82 -32.43
C ILE A 364 -0.73 60.15 -32.32
N CYS A 365 0.60 60.17 -32.44
CA CYS A 365 1.38 61.40 -32.57
C CYS A 365 1.19 62.03 -33.95
N ILE A 366 1.18 61.21 -35.02
CA ILE A 366 0.92 61.66 -36.39
C ILE A 366 -0.50 62.26 -36.53
N GLN A 367 -1.54 61.55 -36.08
CA GLN A 367 -2.94 62.01 -36.11
C GLN A 367 -3.22 63.29 -35.29
N ARG A 368 -2.22 63.83 -34.58
CA ARG A 368 -2.31 65.07 -33.80
C ARG A 368 -1.30 66.14 -34.22
N ASN A 369 -0.62 65.95 -35.35
CA ASN A 369 0.43 66.84 -35.87
C ASN A 369 1.49 67.16 -34.79
N LYS A 370 1.88 66.14 -34.02
CA LYS A 370 2.90 66.17 -32.95
C LYS A 370 3.77 64.91 -33.00
N ASP A 371 4.16 64.57 -34.22
CA ASP A 371 5.12 63.53 -34.60
C ASP A 371 6.52 63.77 -34.00
N SER A 372 6.94 65.04 -33.91
CA SER A 372 8.24 65.46 -33.35
C SER A 372 8.41 65.29 -31.83
N GLU A 373 7.40 64.81 -31.09
CA GLU A 373 7.47 64.57 -29.63
C GLU A 373 7.73 63.09 -29.25
N CYS A 374 8.24 62.24 -30.15
CA CYS A 374 8.12 60.77 -30.07
C CYS A 374 9.46 60.03 -29.82
N HIS A 375 9.77 59.58 -28.57
CA HIS A 375 11.08 58.98 -28.18
C HIS A 375 11.02 57.82 -27.12
N PHE A 376 12.18 57.17 -26.80
CA PHE A 376 12.39 55.95 -25.96
C PHE A 376 13.85 55.79 -25.35
N SER A 377 14.10 55.08 -24.21
CA SER A 377 15.45 54.85 -23.52
C SER A 377 15.61 53.66 -22.47
N ASP A 378 16.83 53.11 -22.11
CA ASP A 378 17.11 51.80 -21.36
C ASP A 378 18.48 51.60 -20.53
N LYS A 379 18.61 50.69 -19.49
CA LYS A 379 19.85 49.91 -18.98
C LYS A 379 19.76 49.02 -17.62
N PRO A 380 20.63 47.97 -17.31
CA PRO A 380 20.58 46.99 -16.12
C PRO A 380 21.91 46.49 -15.38
N ALA A 381 21.90 45.46 -14.44
CA ALA A 381 23.08 44.92 -13.59
C ALA A 381 23.08 43.39 -13.08
N ARG A 382 24.02 42.92 -12.17
CA ARG A 382 24.52 41.50 -11.80
C ARG A 382 24.96 41.29 -10.27
N LEU A 383 25.48 40.17 -9.63
CA LEU A 383 25.44 38.64 -9.60
C LEU A 383 26.59 38.02 -8.67
N LEU A 384 26.51 36.85 -7.91
CA LEU A 384 27.61 35.83 -7.50
C LEU A 384 27.31 34.74 -6.36
N LYS A 385 28.17 33.69 -6.09
CA LYS A 385 27.91 32.50 -5.17
C LYS A 385 28.99 31.87 -4.15
N PRO A 386 29.77 30.75 -4.35
CA PRO A 386 29.96 29.63 -3.33
C PRO A 386 31.40 29.12 -2.94
N ASN A 387 31.56 28.12 -1.99
CA ASN A 387 32.70 27.12 -1.88
C ASN A 387 32.50 25.87 -0.89
N THR A 388 33.56 25.17 -0.38
CA THR A 388 33.76 23.65 -0.39
C THR A 388 34.73 22.94 0.64
N SER A 389 34.67 21.58 0.78
CA SER A 389 35.69 20.51 1.19
C SER A 389 35.73 19.94 2.66
N ALA A 390 36.20 18.70 3.03
CA ALA A 390 36.97 17.58 2.39
C ALA A 390 36.66 16.12 2.96
N LYS A 391 37.47 15.05 2.68
CA LYS A 391 37.22 13.58 2.94
C LYS A 391 38.42 12.81 3.59
N GLU A 392 38.23 11.57 4.13
CA GLU A 392 38.87 10.27 3.66
C GLU A 392 38.72 8.96 4.55
N ASN A 393 38.47 7.82 3.87
CA ASN A 393 39.01 6.42 3.95
C ASN A 393 38.92 5.37 5.12
N MET A 394 38.48 4.14 4.73
CA MET A 394 38.92 2.74 5.06
C MET A 394 38.43 1.87 6.27
N LEU A 395 37.58 0.87 5.91
CA LEU A 395 37.59 -0.59 6.19
C LEU A 395 37.71 -1.22 7.62
N LEU A 396 36.57 -1.79 8.06
CA LEU A 396 36.33 -3.14 8.62
C LEU A 396 37.20 -3.75 9.75
N SER A 397 36.55 -4.03 10.88
CA SER A 397 36.76 -5.21 11.73
C SER A 397 35.44 -5.59 12.44
N GLU A 398 35.25 -6.86 12.81
CA GLU A 398 34.02 -7.34 13.45
C GLU A 398 34.01 -7.07 14.97
N HIS A 399 33.01 -6.34 15.45
CA HIS A 399 32.60 -6.37 16.86
C HIS A 399 31.07 -6.30 16.96
N ILE A 400 30.48 -7.26 17.68
CA ILE A 400 29.05 -7.26 17.99
C ILE A 400 28.80 -6.22 19.10
N LEU A 401 28.54 -4.99 18.68
CA LEU A 401 27.94 -3.95 19.52
C LEU A 401 26.41 -4.04 19.45
N PRO A 402 25.67 -3.70 20.52
CA PRO A 402 24.21 -3.69 20.50
C PRO A 402 23.69 -2.58 19.57
N THR A 403 23.24 -2.96 18.38
CA THR A 403 22.83 -2.03 17.32
C THR A 403 21.65 -1.13 17.76
N PRO A 404 21.68 0.19 17.50
CA PRO A 404 20.57 1.07 17.82
C PRO A 404 19.24 0.66 17.18
N GLN A 405 18.15 0.86 17.91
CA GLN A 405 16.80 0.51 17.47
C GLN A 405 16.30 1.52 16.43
N ARG A 406 15.70 1.03 15.33
CA ARG A 406 15.13 1.84 14.24
C ARG A 406 13.61 1.97 14.40
N GLU A 407 13.07 3.10 13.98
CA GLU A 407 11.63 3.38 14.02
C GLU A 407 10.85 2.71 12.87
N PRO A 408 9.56 2.38 13.06
CA PRO A 408 8.75 1.64 12.09
C PRO A 408 8.14 2.50 10.99
N ALA A 409 7.49 1.84 10.03
CA ALA A 409 6.68 2.48 9.00
C ALA A 409 5.53 3.35 9.56
N MET A 410 5.03 3.04 10.77
CA MET A 410 4.03 3.87 11.45
C MET A 410 4.59 5.27 11.78
N ASP A 411 5.86 5.37 12.15
CA ASP A 411 6.46 6.63 12.61
C ASP A 411 6.85 7.49 11.41
N ARG A 412 7.30 6.87 10.30
CA ARG A 412 7.35 7.53 8.99
C ARG A 412 6.00 8.11 8.56
N LEU A 413 4.92 7.41 8.85
CA LEU A 413 3.57 7.88 8.56
C LEU A 413 3.15 9.05 9.46
N LEU A 414 3.69 9.12 10.69
CA LEU A 414 3.48 10.25 11.58
C LEU A 414 4.25 11.47 11.06
N ASN A 415 5.52 11.31 10.70
CA ASN A 415 6.35 12.37 10.13
C ASN A 415 5.71 12.92 8.84
N SER A 416 5.15 12.05 7.98
CA SER A 416 4.37 12.44 6.78
C SER A 416 3.08 13.22 7.07
N LEU A 417 2.64 13.32 8.33
CA LEU A 417 1.52 14.14 8.80
C LEU A 417 1.98 15.37 9.62
N GLU A 418 3.26 15.42 10.01
CA GLU A 418 3.87 16.44 10.89
C GLU A 418 4.81 17.43 10.18
N ASP A 419 5.16 17.19 8.91
CA ASP A 419 6.35 17.79 8.27
C ASP A 419 6.29 19.31 8.01
N HIS A 420 6.63 20.08 9.05
CA HIS A 420 7.05 21.47 8.95
C HIS A 420 8.20 21.84 9.91
N SER A 421 9.13 20.91 10.21
CA SER A 421 10.52 21.27 10.55
C SER A 421 11.53 20.11 10.68
N ALA A 422 12.67 20.30 10.01
CA ALA A 422 14.05 19.94 10.42
C ALA A 422 14.53 18.46 10.39
N ASN A 423 15.30 18.16 9.34
CA ASN A 423 16.50 17.33 9.26
C ASN A 423 16.43 15.80 9.55
N ALA A 424 16.86 15.04 8.54
CA ALA A 424 16.96 13.58 8.57
C ALA A 424 18.22 13.03 9.26
N GLU A 425 18.18 11.77 9.71
CA GLU A 425 18.89 10.66 9.04
C GLU A 425 18.42 9.26 9.53
N GLN A 426 18.83 8.18 8.82
CA GLN A 426 18.70 6.74 9.15
C GLN A 426 17.26 6.13 9.24
N GLN A 427 16.76 5.42 8.22
CA GLN A 427 16.94 3.98 7.88
C GLN A 427 16.07 2.96 8.70
N ALA A 428 15.57 1.89 8.05
CA ALA A 428 14.57 0.93 8.61
C ALA A 428 14.92 -0.56 8.37
N VAL A 429 14.13 -1.51 8.92
CA VAL A 429 14.25 -2.98 8.74
C VAL A 429 12.85 -3.65 8.79
N ALA A 430 12.64 -4.76 8.07
CA ALA A 430 11.40 -5.54 8.11
C ALA A 430 11.20 -6.27 9.46
N ARG A 431 9.95 -6.43 9.92
CA ARG A 431 9.67 -7.03 11.23
C ARG A 431 9.62 -8.56 11.14
N LEU A 432 10.57 -9.21 11.81
CA LEU A 432 10.62 -10.66 12.02
C LEU A 432 10.29 -10.97 13.49
N LEU A 433 9.37 -11.89 13.74
CA LEU A 433 9.13 -12.49 15.06
C LEU A 433 9.50 -13.97 15.06
N GLN A 434 9.88 -14.52 16.22
CA GLN A 434 10.12 -15.95 16.35
C GLN A 434 8.80 -16.71 16.45
N ASP A 435 8.61 -17.73 15.63
CA ASP A 435 7.50 -18.69 15.77
C ASP A 435 7.69 -19.61 17.00
N GLY A 436 6.76 -20.54 17.22
CA GLY A 436 6.89 -21.55 18.28
C GLY A 436 8.11 -22.48 18.15
N GLN A 437 8.77 -22.52 16.98
CA GLN A 437 9.99 -23.29 16.72
C GLN A 437 11.27 -22.43 16.83
N GLY A 438 11.15 -21.15 17.21
CA GLY A 438 12.26 -20.20 17.29
C GLY A 438 12.69 -19.60 15.94
N LYS A 439 12.01 -19.92 14.83
CA LYS A 439 12.33 -19.46 13.48
C LYS A 439 11.76 -18.06 13.23
N PHE A 440 12.53 -17.23 12.54
CA PHE A 440 12.14 -15.86 12.24
C PHE A 440 11.12 -15.80 11.08
N MET A 441 9.89 -15.41 11.38
CA MET A 441 8.76 -15.30 10.47
C MET A 441 8.36 -13.83 10.26
N TYR A 442 8.08 -13.46 9.00
CA TYR A 442 7.68 -12.10 8.65
C TYR A 442 6.27 -11.74 9.14
N ILE A 443 6.17 -10.52 9.69
CA ILE A 443 4.92 -9.84 10.05
C ILE A 443 4.97 -8.41 9.49
N GLY A 444 4.03 -8.08 8.59
CA GLY A 444 3.90 -6.72 8.05
C GLY A 444 3.01 -5.78 8.87
N ASP A 445 2.93 -4.53 8.44
CA ASP A 445 2.39 -3.45 9.27
C ASP A 445 0.88 -3.53 9.58
N SER A 446 0.08 -4.25 8.78
CA SER A 446 -1.37 -4.46 9.06
C SER A 446 -1.65 -5.40 10.23
N ALA A 447 -0.69 -6.24 10.63
CA ALA A 447 -0.86 -7.20 11.71
C ALA A 447 -1.22 -6.58 13.07
N SER A 448 -1.97 -7.32 13.90
CA SER A 448 -2.29 -6.91 15.27
C SER A 448 -1.07 -6.88 16.19
N LEU A 449 -0.08 -7.74 15.96
CA LEU A 449 1.19 -7.71 16.70
C LEU A 449 2.08 -6.51 16.29
N SER A 450 2.01 -6.07 15.03
CA SER A 450 2.64 -4.82 14.56
C SER A 450 2.06 -3.60 15.28
N PHE A 451 0.73 -3.56 15.44
CA PHE A 451 0.02 -2.51 16.15
C PHE A 451 0.35 -2.50 17.66
N LEU A 452 0.37 -3.67 18.30
CA LEU A 452 0.78 -3.83 19.70
C LEU A 452 2.20 -3.30 19.96
N GLN A 453 3.14 -3.52 19.04
CA GLN A 453 4.51 -2.97 19.14
C GLN A 453 4.54 -1.44 19.09
N SER A 454 3.62 -0.78 18.38
CA SER A 454 3.52 0.69 18.41
C SER A 454 2.96 1.19 19.74
N VAL A 455 1.92 0.55 20.28
CA VAL A 455 1.39 0.91 21.62
C VAL A 455 2.46 0.68 22.71
N ARG A 456 3.27 -0.38 22.62
CA ARG A 456 4.41 -0.60 23.52
C ARG A 456 5.44 0.53 23.52
N ARG A 457 5.72 1.15 22.37
CA ARG A 457 6.66 2.29 22.29
C ARG A 457 6.06 3.56 22.88
N ILE A 458 4.76 3.84 22.62
CA ILE A 458 4.00 4.93 23.26
C ILE A 458 4.03 4.78 24.80
N VAL A 459 3.72 3.60 25.33
CA VAL A 459 3.76 3.31 26.77
C VAL A 459 5.18 3.54 27.31
N SER A 460 6.20 3.02 26.62
CA SER A 460 7.60 3.18 27.03
C SER A 460 8.07 4.65 27.02
N ALA A 461 7.57 5.48 26.10
CA ALA A 461 7.84 6.91 26.07
C ALA A 461 7.07 7.69 27.17
N SER A 462 5.91 7.17 27.59
CA SER A 462 5.02 7.85 28.54
C SER A 462 5.36 7.57 30.00
N ILE A 463 5.58 6.29 30.37
CA ILE A 463 5.81 5.87 31.78
C ILE A 463 7.14 5.14 31.99
N GLY A 464 7.93 4.90 30.94
CA GLY A 464 9.15 4.11 31.01
C GLY A 464 8.90 2.59 30.98
N ARG A 465 9.78 1.83 31.66
CA ARG A 465 9.74 0.36 31.68
C ARG A 465 8.63 -0.16 32.59
N CYS A 466 7.83 -1.08 32.08
CA CYS A 466 6.85 -1.86 32.85
C CYS A 466 6.64 -3.26 32.23
N GLU A 467 5.85 -4.12 32.90
CA GLU A 467 5.54 -5.48 32.43
C GLU A 467 5.01 -5.52 30.99
N PHE A 468 4.21 -4.53 30.59
CA PHE A 468 3.69 -4.44 29.22
C PHE A 468 4.79 -4.22 28.17
N THR A 469 5.84 -3.44 28.49
CA THR A 469 6.94 -3.10 27.56
C THR A 469 8.07 -4.13 27.56
N GLU A 470 8.31 -4.77 28.71
CA GLU A 470 9.41 -5.72 28.93
C GLU A 470 8.96 -7.19 28.92
N ASP A 471 7.68 -7.48 28.64
CA ASP A 471 7.12 -8.81 28.38
C ASP A 471 8.10 -9.74 27.64
N ASN A 472 8.57 -10.78 28.33
CA ASN A 472 9.57 -11.75 27.83
C ASN A 472 9.18 -12.38 26.49
N SER A 473 7.88 -12.46 26.18
CA SER A 473 7.33 -13.04 24.96
C SER A 473 6.84 -11.99 23.95
N ARG A 474 7.32 -10.74 24.05
CA ARG A 474 7.04 -9.65 23.09
C ARG A 474 7.59 -9.87 21.67
N HIS A 475 8.56 -10.77 21.52
CA HIS A 475 9.19 -11.13 20.24
C HIS A 475 8.74 -12.49 19.68
N SER A 476 7.83 -13.20 20.38
CA SER A 476 7.27 -14.45 19.92
C SER A 476 5.92 -14.23 19.22
N MET A 477 5.79 -14.79 18.02
CA MET A 477 4.48 -15.10 17.44
C MET A 477 3.99 -16.38 18.14
N LEU A 478 3.01 -16.24 19.04
CA LEU A 478 2.51 -17.39 19.79
C LEU A 478 1.79 -18.35 18.85
N GLU A 479 2.41 -19.50 18.60
CA GLU A 479 1.83 -20.62 17.87
C GLU A 479 1.84 -21.88 18.73
N ALA A 480 0.74 -22.64 18.74
CA ALA A 480 0.66 -23.84 19.55
C ALA A 480 1.56 -24.95 18.98
N PHE A 481 2.54 -25.37 19.77
CA PHE A 481 3.51 -26.42 19.45
C PHE A 481 2.85 -27.67 18.83
N GLN A 482 3.57 -28.32 17.91
CA GLN A 482 3.30 -29.69 17.49
C GLN A 482 4.27 -30.62 18.21
N ASN A 483 3.81 -31.23 19.31
CA ASN A 483 4.56 -32.28 20.01
C ASN A 483 4.47 -33.63 19.28
N SER A 484 4.71 -33.64 17.97
CA SER A 484 4.92 -34.85 17.16
C SER A 484 5.30 -34.52 15.72
N SER A 485 6.35 -35.17 15.23
CA SER A 485 6.73 -35.22 13.81
C SER A 485 5.88 -36.27 13.08
N THR A 486 4.58 -36.02 12.97
CA THR A 486 3.59 -37.01 12.49
C THR A 486 3.57 -37.16 10.97
N SER A 487 4.67 -37.69 10.43
CA SER A 487 4.70 -38.43 9.16
C SER A 487 4.23 -39.89 9.34
N GLN A 488 3.56 -40.19 10.45
CA GLN A 488 3.00 -41.51 10.73
C GLN A 488 1.71 -41.68 9.93
N SER A 489 1.71 -42.62 8.98
CA SER A 489 0.50 -43.19 8.41
C SER A 489 -0.23 -43.99 9.49
N GLY A 490 -1.10 -43.33 10.24
CA GLY A 490 -1.95 -43.97 11.23
C GLY A 490 -3.07 -44.76 10.55
N SER A 491 -3.67 -45.70 11.30
CA SER A 491 -5.02 -46.17 10.97
C SER A 491 -5.97 -44.98 11.04
N LEU A 492 -6.91 -44.89 10.10
CA LEU A 492 -8.03 -43.97 10.20
C LEU A 492 -8.82 -44.26 11.48
N VAL A 493 -9.27 -43.20 12.13
CA VAL A 493 -10.17 -43.26 13.30
C VAL A 493 -11.56 -43.62 12.79
N PRO A 494 -12.32 -44.54 13.43
CA PRO A 494 -13.69 -44.83 13.00
C PRO A 494 -14.58 -43.57 13.08
N PRO A 495 -15.67 -43.50 12.30
CA PRO A 495 -16.63 -42.40 12.40
C PRO A 495 -17.28 -42.36 13.79
N PRO A 496 -17.70 -41.17 14.27
CA PRO A 496 -18.60 -41.06 15.41
C PRO A 496 -19.97 -41.70 15.12
N CYS A 497 -20.77 -41.98 16.16
CA CYS A 497 -22.16 -42.38 15.96
C CYS A 497 -22.99 -41.24 15.34
N GLN A 498 -24.11 -41.57 14.70
CA GLN A 498 -24.94 -40.63 13.94
C GLN A 498 -25.35 -39.38 14.76
N ASP A 499 -25.77 -39.56 16.01
CA ASP A 499 -26.17 -38.45 16.89
C ASP A 499 -24.98 -37.53 17.24
N GLU A 500 -23.78 -38.10 17.42
CA GLU A 500 -22.56 -37.32 17.65
C GLU A 500 -22.10 -36.62 16.37
N ALA A 501 -22.17 -37.30 15.22
CA ALA A 501 -21.84 -36.72 13.91
C ALA A 501 -22.70 -35.47 13.62
N GLN A 502 -24.02 -35.57 13.81
CA GLN A 502 -24.94 -34.44 13.63
C GLN A 502 -24.68 -33.31 14.66
N ARG A 503 -24.48 -33.65 15.94
CA ARG A 503 -24.14 -32.67 16.99
C ARG A 503 -22.83 -31.93 16.68
N LEU A 504 -21.82 -32.63 16.19
CA LEU A 504 -20.52 -32.04 15.82
C LEU A 504 -20.64 -31.16 14.57
N ALA A 505 -21.39 -31.58 13.55
CA ALA A 505 -21.69 -30.75 12.39
C ALA A 505 -22.42 -29.44 12.77
N GLN A 506 -23.40 -29.49 13.69
CA GLN A 506 -24.08 -28.31 14.20
C GLN A 506 -23.11 -27.36 14.94
N GLN A 507 -22.17 -27.91 15.72
CA GLN A 507 -21.13 -27.13 16.43
C GLN A 507 -20.04 -26.56 15.52
N TYR A 508 -19.83 -27.17 14.35
CA TYR A 508 -19.06 -26.55 13.25
C TYR A 508 -19.84 -25.35 12.68
N VAL A 509 -21.07 -25.54 12.19
CA VAL A 509 -21.88 -24.48 11.55
C VAL A 509 -22.07 -23.28 12.47
N LEU A 510 -22.33 -23.51 13.76
CA LEU A 510 -22.50 -22.45 14.78
C LEU A 510 -21.22 -21.62 15.01
N ALA A 511 -20.03 -22.19 14.80
CA ALA A 511 -18.74 -21.53 15.02
C ALA A 511 -18.14 -20.90 13.74
N THR A 512 -18.66 -21.25 12.56
CA THR A 512 -18.12 -20.82 11.26
C THR A 512 -19.05 -19.90 10.47
N SER A 513 -20.38 -20.07 10.58
CA SER A 513 -21.35 -19.25 9.87
C SER A 513 -21.42 -17.82 10.44
N PRO A 514 -21.50 -16.76 9.61
CA PRO A 514 -21.60 -16.75 8.15
C PRO A 514 -20.26 -16.45 7.44
N LEU A 515 -19.13 -16.49 8.16
CA LEU A 515 -17.81 -16.12 7.63
C LEU A 515 -17.16 -17.24 6.82
N LEU A 516 -17.51 -18.49 7.12
CA LEU A 516 -17.08 -19.69 6.42
C LEU A 516 -18.31 -20.59 6.16
N ASP A 517 -18.81 -20.45 4.95
CA ASP A 517 -19.97 -21.06 4.31
C ASP A 517 -19.47 -21.85 3.08
N LEU A 518 -19.38 -23.17 3.22
CA LEU A 518 -18.74 -24.07 2.24
C LEU A 518 -19.71 -25.06 1.59
N PHE A 519 -20.92 -25.21 2.13
CA PHE A 519 -21.82 -26.33 1.84
C PHE A 519 -23.29 -25.88 1.85
N ASP A 520 -24.06 -26.37 0.88
CA ASP A 520 -25.52 -26.44 1.00
C ASP A 520 -25.85 -27.36 2.19
N LEU A 521 -26.50 -26.84 3.24
CA LEU A 521 -26.64 -27.54 4.52
C LEU A 521 -27.58 -28.75 4.42
N ASP A 522 -28.65 -28.66 3.62
CA ASP A 522 -29.60 -29.76 3.42
C ASP A 522 -28.92 -30.93 2.69
N GLU A 523 -28.12 -30.63 1.66
CA GLU A 523 -27.26 -31.63 1.02
C GLU A 523 -26.21 -32.20 1.99
N PHE A 524 -25.56 -31.34 2.78
CA PHE A 524 -24.49 -31.75 3.69
C PHE A 524 -24.97 -32.74 4.76
N TYR A 525 -26.06 -32.42 5.48
CA TYR A 525 -26.60 -33.32 6.51
C TYR A 525 -27.12 -34.63 5.91
N SER A 526 -27.70 -34.59 4.71
CA SER A 526 -28.14 -35.80 4.01
C SER A 526 -26.97 -36.71 3.61
N ARG A 527 -25.84 -36.15 3.15
CA ARG A 527 -24.65 -36.93 2.76
C ARG A 527 -23.89 -37.44 4.00
N LEU A 528 -23.80 -36.63 5.06
CA LEU A 528 -23.20 -37.04 6.35
C LEU A 528 -23.85 -38.31 6.92
N ALA A 529 -25.18 -38.42 6.82
CA ALA A 529 -25.90 -39.61 7.29
C ALA A 529 -25.48 -40.89 6.54
N GLY A 530 -25.43 -40.84 5.20
CA GLY A 530 -25.00 -41.98 4.38
C GLY A 530 -23.54 -42.37 4.63
N TRP A 531 -22.68 -41.38 4.87
CA TRP A 531 -21.26 -41.60 5.18
C TRP A 531 -21.05 -42.31 6.53
N VAL A 532 -21.81 -41.95 7.57
CA VAL A 532 -21.75 -42.65 8.88
C VAL A 532 -22.23 -44.11 8.77
N GLU A 533 -23.24 -44.38 7.93
CA GLU A 533 -23.72 -45.75 7.67
C GLU A 533 -22.75 -46.59 6.83
N ASN A 534 -22.03 -46.00 5.87
CA ASN A 534 -21.05 -46.69 5.04
C ASN A 534 -19.80 -45.83 4.73
N PRO A 535 -18.83 -45.74 5.66
CA PRO A 535 -17.65 -44.87 5.51
C PRO A 535 -16.68 -45.29 4.40
N SER A 536 -16.85 -46.50 3.86
CA SER A 536 -16.05 -47.05 2.75
C SER A 536 -16.77 -46.97 1.40
N GLY A 537 -17.93 -46.29 1.32
CA GLY A 537 -18.70 -46.09 0.10
C GLY A 537 -18.41 -44.78 -0.65
N ASP A 538 -17.88 -43.77 0.04
CA ASP A 538 -17.54 -42.45 -0.51
C ASP A 538 -16.05 -42.35 -0.88
N GLU A 539 -15.72 -41.41 -1.76
CA GLU A 539 -14.33 -41.06 -2.10
C GLU A 539 -13.55 -40.52 -0.88
N ASP A 540 -12.23 -40.75 -0.85
CA ASP A 540 -11.29 -40.18 0.13
C ASP A 540 -11.46 -38.65 0.27
N THR A 541 -11.72 -37.96 -0.84
CA THR A 541 -12.01 -36.51 -0.93
C THR A 541 -13.21 -36.09 -0.08
N VAL A 542 -14.28 -36.88 -0.08
CA VAL A 542 -15.54 -36.62 0.63
C VAL A 542 -15.41 -37.05 2.09
N SER A 543 -14.81 -38.21 2.35
CA SER A 543 -14.46 -38.66 3.70
C SER A 543 -13.54 -37.66 4.43
N SER A 544 -12.59 -37.03 3.72
CA SER A 544 -11.72 -36.01 4.30
C SER A 544 -12.49 -34.80 4.82
N ILE A 545 -13.53 -34.35 4.10
CA ILE A 545 -14.40 -33.24 4.51
C ILE A 545 -15.12 -33.59 5.81
N PHE A 546 -15.73 -34.77 5.91
CA PHE A 546 -16.48 -35.15 7.11
C PHE A 546 -15.59 -35.24 8.35
N TYR A 547 -14.42 -35.91 8.26
CA TYR A 547 -13.46 -35.92 9.38
C TYR A 547 -12.99 -34.51 9.78
N LEU A 548 -12.78 -33.60 8.83
CA LEU A 548 -12.38 -32.22 9.12
C LEU A 548 -13.50 -31.38 9.75
N VAL A 549 -14.76 -31.59 9.36
CA VAL A 549 -15.93 -30.99 10.02
C VAL A 549 -16.07 -31.54 11.44
N MET A 550 -15.95 -32.86 11.65
CA MET A 550 -15.93 -33.46 12.99
C MET A 550 -14.79 -32.91 13.86
N ALA A 551 -13.61 -32.70 13.28
CA ALA A 551 -12.46 -32.13 13.97
C ALA A 551 -12.70 -30.69 14.45
N ILE A 552 -13.28 -29.83 13.60
CA ILE A 552 -13.62 -28.45 13.99
C ILE A 552 -14.76 -28.46 15.02
N GLY A 553 -15.83 -29.23 14.80
CA GLY A 553 -16.93 -29.36 15.76
C GLY A 553 -16.47 -29.89 17.13
N ALA A 554 -15.51 -30.82 17.16
CA ALA A 554 -14.92 -31.32 18.41
C ALA A 554 -13.98 -30.30 19.06
N GLN A 555 -13.28 -29.48 18.27
CA GLN A 555 -12.47 -28.35 18.73
C GLN A 555 -13.32 -27.19 19.29
N THR A 556 -14.55 -27.00 18.81
CA THR A 556 -15.46 -25.92 19.23
C THR A 556 -16.45 -26.31 20.33
N SER A 557 -16.65 -27.60 20.60
CA SER A 557 -17.61 -28.12 21.58
C SER A 557 -16.95 -28.67 22.85
N ASP A 558 -17.72 -29.31 23.73
CA ASP A 558 -17.23 -29.74 25.05
C ASP A 558 -16.24 -30.94 25.04
N ILE A 559 -16.00 -31.53 23.88
CA ILE A 559 -15.23 -32.78 23.69
C ILE A 559 -13.73 -32.60 24.02
N ASN A 560 -13.06 -33.71 24.33
CA ASN A 560 -11.63 -33.76 24.55
C ASN A 560 -10.84 -33.34 23.28
N GLN A 561 -9.91 -32.39 23.45
CA GLN A 561 -9.04 -31.86 22.39
C GLN A 561 -8.24 -32.95 21.64
N THR A 562 -7.97 -34.10 22.28
CA THR A 562 -7.29 -35.24 21.63
C THR A 562 -8.14 -35.89 20.53
N VAL A 563 -9.46 -35.99 20.72
CA VAL A 563 -10.40 -36.54 19.72
C VAL A 563 -10.51 -35.59 18.52
N ALA A 564 -10.50 -34.28 18.78
CA ALA A 564 -10.45 -33.26 17.73
C ALA A 564 -9.15 -33.36 16.89
N GLU A 565 -7.99 -33.61 17.51
CA GLU A 565 -6.73 -33.80 16.78
C GLU A 565 -6.66 -35.16 16.05
N GLN A 566 -7.29 -36.22 16.59
CA GLN A 566 -7.45 -37.53 15.95
C GLN A 566 -8.28 -37.45 14.65
N TYR A 567 -9.44 -36.78 14.68
CA TYR A 567 -10.22 -36.52 13.47
C TYR A 567 -9.48 -35.61 12.48
N PHE A 568 -8.78 -34.57 12.97
CA PHE A 568 -7.97 -33.69 12.10
C PHE A 568 -6.86 -34.44 11.37
N VAL A 569 -6.13 -35.32 12.06
CA VAL A 569 -5.07 -36.14 11.44
C VAL A 569 -5.65 -37.06 10.37
N SER A 570 -6.77 -37.74 10.67
CA SER A 570 -7.45 -38.64 9.72
C SER A 570 -7.92 -37.90 8.46
N GLY A 571 -8.64 -36.79 8.63
CA GLY A 571 -9.11 -35.97 7.51
C GLY A 571 -7.99 -35.33 6.70
N ARG A 572 -6.92 -34.87 7.35
CA ARG A 572 -5.73 -34.31 6.68
C ARG A 572 -4.95 -35.38 5.89
N GLN A 573 -4.89 -36.62 6.37
CA GLN A 573 -4.24 -37.73 5.66
C GLN A 573 -4.95 -38.02 4.32
N LEU A 574 -6.28 -38.11 4.34
CA LEU A 574 -7.12 -38.31 3.15
C LEU A 574 -7.10 -37.10 2.19
N ALA A 575 -7.11 -35.88 2.73
CA ALA A 575 -6.98 -34.66 1.92
C ALA A 575 -5.60 -34.52 1.24
N PHE A 576 -4.56 -35.15 1.80
CA PHE A 576 -3.22 -35.17 1.22
C PHE A 576 -3.08 -36.22 0.12
N SER A 577 -3.57 -37.45 0.33
CA SER A 577 -3.55 -38.51 -0.71
C SER A 577 -4.32 -38.07 -1.96
N ALA A 578 -5.52 -37.52 -1.80
CA ALA A 578 -6.36 -37.11 -2.93
C ALA A 578 -5.85 -35.86 -3.67
N PHE A 579 -4.90 -35.09 -3.12
CA PHE A 579 -4.40 -33.86 -3.76
C PHE A 579 -3.27 -34.11 -4.77
N THR A 580 -2.61 -35.27 -4.74
CA THR A 580 -1.44 -35.52 -5.61
C THR A 580 -1.78 -35.78 -7.08
N GLU A 581 -3.04 -36.10 -7.40
CA GLU A 581 -3.45 -36.48 -8.76
C GLU A 581 -4.21 -35.36 -9.50
N THR A 582 -5.34 -34.88 -8.97
CA THR A 582 -6.10 -33.77 -9.57
C THR A 582 -6.75 -32.86 -8.52
N PRO A 583 -6.71 -31.52 -8.69
CA PRO A 583 -7.42 -30.60 -7.79
C PRO A 583 -8.92 -30.61 -8.07
N SER A 584 -9.74 -30.86 -7.04
CA SER A 584 -11.21 -30.83 -7.11
C SER A 584 -11.82 -29.77 -6.18
N ILE A 585 -13.12 -29.50 -6.30
CA ILE A 585 -13.86 -28.64 -5.35
C ILE A 585 -13.81 -29.20 -3.92
N TYR A 586 -13.91 -30.52 -3.77
CA TYR A 586 -13.81 -31.20 -2.48
C TYR A 586 -12.42 -31.05 -1.88
N THR A 587 -11.36 -31.12 -2.70
CA THR A 587 -9.99 -30.89 -2.25
C THR A 587 -9.79 -29.43 -1.79
N ILE A 588 -10.37 -28.45 -2.50
CA ILE A 588 -10.36 -27.04 -2.07
C ILE A 588 -11.07 -26.90 -0.71
N GLN A 589 -12.29 -27.45 -0.56
CA GLN A 589 -13.03 -27.46 0.70
C GLN A 589 -12.21 -28.07 1.85
N SER A 590 -11.55 -29.21 1.63
CA SER A 590 -10.70 -29.85 2.64
C SER A 590 -9.50 -28.98 3.06
N TYR A 591 -8.78 -28.34 2.14
CA TYR A 591 -7.68 -27.44 2.54
C TYR A 591 -8.17 -26.15 3.22
N VAL A 592 -9.37 -25.66 2.91
CA VAL A 592 -9.99 -24.57 3.68
C VAL A 592 -10.35 -25.01 5.10
N LEU A 593 -10.96 -26.20 5.28
CA LEU A 593 -11.25 -26.76 6.60
C LEU A 593 -9.99 -27.04 7.42
N ILE A 594 -8.93 -27.59 6.81
CA ILE A 594 -7.61 -27.75 7.45
C ILE A 594 -7.11 -26.39 7.95
N SER A 595 -7.24 -25.34 7.14
CA SER A 595 -6.82 -23.99 7.50
C SER A 595 -7.64 -23.41 8.64
N MET A 596 -8.96 -23.66 8.68
CA MET A 596 -9.83 -23.22 9.77
C MET A 596 -9.51 -23.96 11.09
N TYR A 597 -9.32 -25.28 11.05
CA TYR A 597 -8.89 -26.05 12.22
C TYR A 597 -7.52 -25.58 12.74
N MET A 598 -6.57 -25.28 11.85
CA MET A 598 -5.25 -24.78 12.23
C MET A 598 -5.32 -23.36 12.81
N LEU A 599 -6.23 -22.51 12.33
CA LEU A 599 -6.49 -21.19 12.91
C LEU A 599 -7.08 -21.32 14.33
N GLY A 600 -8.09 -22.18 14.53
CA GLY A 600 -8.65 -22.48 15.85
C GLY A 600 -7.66 -23.18 16.78
N ALA A 601 -6.72 -23.98 16.25
CA ALA A 601 -5.60 -24.55 16.98
C ALA A 601 -4.45 -23.54 17.25
N CYS A 602 -4.67 -22.24 17.02
CA CYS A 602 -3.67 -21.17 17.21
C CYS A 602 -2.38 -21.30 16.37
N ARG A 603 -2.40 -22.03 15.25
CA ARG A 603 -1.28 -22.30 14.33
C ARG A 603 -1.44 -21.46 13.04
N ARG A 604 -1.39 -20.12 13.16
CA ARG A 604 -1.74 -19.15 12.08
C ARG A 604 -0.84 -19.22 10.84
N ASN A 605 0.46 -19.47 10.98
CA ASN A 605 1.36 -19.70 9.83
C ASN A 605 0.95 -20.96 9.07
N GLY A 606 0.67 -22.06 9.79
CA GLY A 606 0.21 -23.30 9.18
C GLY A 606 -1.13 -23.15 8.47
N ALA A 607 -2.08 -22.40 9.06
CA ALA A 607 -3.33 -22.03 8.40
C ALA A 607 -3.09 -21.24 7.11
N PHE A 608 -2.22 -20.22 7.12
CA PHE A 608 -1.89 -19.41 5.94
C PHE A 608 -1.27 -20.26 4.81
N MET A 609 -0.37 -21.19 5.15
CA MET A 609 0.27 -22.07 4.15
C MET A 609 -0.72 -23.06 3.52
N ASN A 610 -1.61 -23.68 4.31
CA ASN A 610 -2.61 -24.60 3.78
C ASN A 610 -3.69 -23.87 2.96
N LEU A 611 -4.05 -22.64 3.35
CA LEU A 611 -4.96 -21.81 2.56
C LEU A 611 -4.33 -21.45 1.21
N GLY A 612 -3.02 -21.21 1.16
CA GLY A 612 -2.27 -21.04 -0.09
C GLY A 612 -2.41 -22.21 -1.07
N ILE A 613 -2.54 -23.45 -0.57
CA ILE A 613 -2.80 -24.64 -1.39
C ILE A 613 -4.23 -24.59 -1.95
N ALA A 614 -5.24 -24.33 -1.09
CA ALA A 614 -6.63 -24.16 -1.51
C ALA A 614 -6.80 -23.03 -2.55
N LEU A 615 -6.08 -21.92 -2.38
CA LEU A 615 -6.04 -20.79 -3.31
C LEU A 615 -5.46 -21.19 -4.68
N ARG A 616 -4.29 -21.86 -4.72
CA ARG A 616 -3.72 -22.34 -5.98
C ARG A 616 -4.64 -23.34 -6.69
N ALA A 617 -5.30 -24.22 -5.95
CA ALA A 617 -6.31 -25.13 -6.49
C ALA A 617 -7.55 -24.39 -7.01
N ALA A 618 -8.07 -23.37 -6.31
CA ALA A 618 -9.20 -22.55 -6.75
C ALA A 618 -8.89 -21.72 -8.02
N TYR A 619 -7.64 -21.29 -8.19
CA TYR A 619 -7.16 -20.71 -9.44
C TYR A 619 -7.10 -21.74 -10.58
N ALA A 620 -6.60 -22.96 -10.33
CA ALA A 620 -6.53 -24.02 -11.33
C ALA A 620 -7.91 -24.57 -11.76
N VAL A 621 -8.84 -24.76 -10.83
CA VAL A 621 -10.22 -25.26 -11.07
C VAL A 621 -11.14 -24.15 -11.63
N GLY A 622 -10.68 -22.90 -11.64
CA GLY A 622 -11.37 -21.78 -12.27
C GLY A 622 -12.55 -21.19 -11.47
N ILE A 623 -12.78 -21.61 -10.22
CA ILE A 623 -13.97 -21.19 -9.43
C ILE A 623 -14.03 -19.68 -9.14
N HIS A 624 -12.91 -18.99 -9.32
CA HIS A 624 -12.79 -17.54 -9.20
C HIS A 624 -13.38 -16.76 -10.41
N ARG A 625 -13.61 -17.43 -11.56
CA ARG A 625 -14.05 -16.76 -12.80
C ARG A 625 -15.53 -17.01 -13.08
N ARG A 626 -16.26 -15.93 -13.39
CA ARG A 626 -17.71 -15.97 -13.63
C ARG A 626 -18.08 -16.64 -14.96
N ASP A 627 -17.21 -16.55 -15.97
CA ASP A 627 -17.37 -17.21 -17.27
C ASP A 627 -17.26 -18.74 -17.13
N ALA A 628 -16.24 -19.22 -16.43
CA ALA A 628 -16.06 -20.64 -16.11
C ALA A 628 -17.22 -21.19 -15.28
N ASN A 629 -17.62 -20.48 -14.22
CA ASN A 629 -18.75 -20.88 -13.37
C ASN A 629 -20.10 -20.92 -14.10
N ALA A 630 -20.27 -20.14 -15.19
CA ALA A 630 -21.49 -20.13 -15.99
C ALA A 630 -21.68 -21.37 -16.90
N LEU A 631 -20.65 -22.22 -17.04
CA LEU A 631 -20.73 -23.48 -17.79
C LEU A 631 -21.42 -24.62 -17.00
N PHE A 632 -21.56 -24.46 -15.68
CA PHE A 632 -22.06 -25.49 -14.78
C PHE A 632 -23.54 -25.28 -14.40
N CYS A 633 -24.20 -26.34 -13.93
CA CYS A 633 -25.60 -26.26 -13.50
C CYS A 633 -25.74 -25.38 -12.24
N THR A 634 -26.94 -24.84 -11.98
CA THR A 634 -27.19 -23.88 -10.88
C THR A 634 -26.73 -24.39 -9.51
N ARG A 635 -26.84 -25.70 -9.23
CA ARG A 635 -26.39 -26.34 -7.97
C ARG A 635 -24.87 -26.30 -7.82
N GLU A 636 -24.14 -26.82 -8.82
CA GLU A 636 -22.68 -26.83 -8.78
C GLU A 636 -22.10 -25.42 -8.86
N ARG A 637 -22.71 -24.55 -9.68
CA ARG A 637 -22.34 -23.13 -9.75
C ARG A 637 -22.48 -22.44 -8.39
N ARG A 638 -23.59 -22.67 -7.67
CA ARG A 638 -23.73 -22.19 -6.28
C ARG A 638 -22.58 -22.70 -5.42
N ALA A 639 -22.35 -24.01 -5.35
CA ALA A 639 -21.27 -24.59 -4.54
C ALA A 639 -19.88 -23.96 -4.85
N ARG A 640 -19.55 -23.76 -6.13
CA ARG A 640 -18.33 -23.06 -6.57
C ARG A 640 -18.27 -21.62 -6.06
N GLU A 641 -19.38 -20.88 -6.12
CA GLU A 641 -19.47 -19.51 -5.59
C GLU A 641 -19.36 -19.47 -4.06
N HIS A 642 -20.04 -20.34 -3.30
CA HIS A 642 -19.92 -20.41 -1.82
C HIS A 642 -18.46 -20.66 -1.39
N VAL A 643 -17.81 -21.67 -1.99
CA VAL A 643 -16.39 -21.99 -1.72
C VAL A 643 -15.46 -20.81 -2.03
N TRP A 644 -15.66 -20.09 -3.14
CA TRP A 644 -14.86 -18.92 -3.48
C TRP A 644 -15.02 -17.75 -2.48
N ARG A 645 -16.26 -17.46 -2.05
CA ARG A 645 -16.56 -16.39 -1.07
C ARG A 645 -15.88 -16.67 0.28
N SER A 646 -16.02 -17.91 0.76
CA SER A 646 -15.37 -18.41 1.97
C SER A 646 -13.84 -18.34 1.90
N LEU A 647 -13.26 -18.71 0.76
CA LEU A 647 -11.82 -18.65 0.51
C LEU A 647 -11.29 -17.20 0.58
N ARG A 648 -12.01 -16.23 -0.01
CA ARG A 648 -11.70 -14.79 0.10
C ARG A 648 -11.76 -14.29 1.54
N MET A 649 -12.81 -14.64 2.30
CA MET A 649 -12.95 -14.19 3.69
C MET A 649 -11.80 -14.69 4.58
N MET A 650 -11.38 -15.95 4.41
CA MET A 650 -10.21 -16.49 5.11
C MET A 650 -8.89 -15.86 4.68
N ASP A 651 -8.66 -15.65 3.38
CA ASP A 651 -7.43 -15.02 2.86
C ASP A 651 -7.24 -13.62 3.42
N LEU A 652 -8.30 -12.80 3.35
CA LEU A 652 -8.28 -11.42 3.85
C LEU A 652 -8.09 -11.37 5.38
N PHE A 653 -8.71 -12.27 6.14
CA PHE A 653 -8.53 -12.33 7.59
C PHE A 653 -7.10 -12.75 8.00
N LEU A 654 -6.53 -13.78 7.39
CA LEU A 654 -5.17 -14.22 7.69
C LEU A 654 -4.14 -13.16 7.23
N SER A 655 -4.34 -12.58 6.06
CA SER A 655 -3.49 -11.50 5.51
C SER A 655 -3.52 -10.25 6.39
N ALA A 656 -4.69 -9.79 6.83
CA ALA A 656 -4.82 -8.66 7.76
C ALA A 656 -4.27 -8.95 9.16
N SER A 657 -4.46 -10.17 9.70
CA SER A 657 -3.98 -10.50 11.04
C SER A 657 -2.47 -10.79 11.11
N LEU A 658 -1.86 -11.27 10.02
CA LEU A 658 -0.42 -11.57 9.91
C LEU A 658 0.42 -10.48 9.23
N GLY A 659 -0.20 -9.47 8.61
CA GLY A 659 0.56 -8.43 7.91
C GLY A 659 1.05 -8.86 6.53
N ARG A 660 0.35 -9.77 5.86
CA ARG A 660 0.75 -10.37 4.58
C ARG A 660 -0.11 -9.82 3.45
N PRO A 661 0.38 -9.80 2.20
CA PRO A 661 -0.45 -9.45 1.05
C PRO A 661 -1.54 -10.53 0.85
N PRO A 662 -2.80 -10.15 0.58
CA PRO A 662 -3.82 -11.11 0.16
C PRO A 662 -3.43 -11.74 -1.17
N ALA A 663 -3.78 -13.01 -1.34
CA ALA A 663 -3.54 -13.77 -2.56
C ALA A 663 -4.74 -13.72 -3.52
N THR A 664 -5.93 -13.36 -3.01
CA THR A 664 -7.13 -13.10 -3.81
C THR A 664 -7.17 -11.67 -4.32
N SER A 665 -7.70 -11.50 -5.53
CA SER A 665 -7.96 -10.20 -6.16
C SER A 665 -9.24 -10.30 -6.96
N ASP A 666 -10.23 -9.44 -6.72
CA ASP A 666 -11.54 -9.56 -7.36
C ASP A 666 -11.79 -8.48 -8.42
N PHE A 667 -11.59 -8.86 -9.69
CA PHE A 667 -11.85 -8.03 -10.88
C PHE A 667 -13.19 -8.34 -11.57
N ASP A 668 -13.80 -9.51 -11.33
CA ASP A 668 -14.89 -10.06 -12.14
C ASP A 668 -16.26 -10.12 -11.42
N TYR A 669 -16.30 -10.00 -10.08
CA TYR A 669 -17.54 -10.13 -9.30
C TYR A 669 -18.32 -8.80 -9.11
N GLU A 670 -17.82 -7.66 -9.62
CA GLU A 670 -18.43 -6.32 -9.50
C GLU A 670 -19.76 -6.09 -10.26
N SER A 671 -20.57 -7.13 -10.54
CA SER A 671 -21.89 -6.92 -11.20
C SER A 671 -22.96 -8.00 -10.95
N THR A 672 -23.48 -8.08 -9.72
CA THR A 672 -24.82 -8.62 -9.42
C THR A 672 -25.50 -7.85 -8.28
N VAL A 673 -25.83 -6.57 -8.51
CA VAL A 673 -26.77 -5.80 -7.66
C VAL A 673 -27.99 -5.42 -8.49
N VAL A 674 -28.58 -6.41 -9.16
CA VAL A 674 -29.87 -6.33 -9.88
C VAL A 674 -30.67 -7.60 -9.62
N THR A 675 -30.97 -7.84 -8.35
CA THR A 675 -32.02 -8.75 -7.88
C THR A 675 -32.68 -8.03 -6.72
N GLU A 676 -34.01 -7.93 -6.74
CA GLU A 676 -34.71 -7.17 -5.70
C GLU A 676 -34.55 -7.87 -4.34
N PRO A 677 -34.22 -7.14 -3.24
CA PRO A 677 -33.97 -7.76 -1.93
C PRO A 677 -35.12 -8.63 -1.39
N LEU A 678 -36.32 -8.46 -1.94
CA LEU A 678 -37.56 -9.18 -1.58
C LEU A 678 -37.58 -10.66 -1.99
N GLN A 679 -36.58 -11.16 -2.73
CA GLN A 679 -36.54 -12.55 -3.21
C GLN A 679 -35.34 -13.39 -2.70
N LEU A 680 -34.41 -12.81 -1.93
CA LEU A 680 -33.22 -13.50 -1.43
C LEU A 680 -33.48 -14.11 -0.04
N SER A 681 -32.97 -15.32 0.19
CA SER A 681 -32.98 -15.94 1.53
C SER A 681 -32.12 -15.18 2.53
N THR A 682 -32.37 -15.37 3.83
CA THR A 682 -31.56 -14.77 4.92
C THR A 682 -30.08 -15.13 4.79
N GLU A 683 -29.78 -16.35 4.35
CA GLU A 683 -28.42 -16.86 4.14
C GLU A 683 -27.74 -16.22 2.93
N GLU A 684 -28.42 -16.08 1.79
CA GLU A 684 -27.91 -15.33 0.63
C GLU A 684 -27.68 -13.84 0.98
N GLN A 685 -28.52 -13.25 1.84
CA GLN A 685 -28.34 -11.89 2.36
C GLN A 685 -27.12 -11.76 3.29
N LEU A 686 -26.87 -12.73 4.18
CA LEU A 686 -25.66 -12.81 5.01
C LEU A 686 -24.41 -12.97 4.14
N SER A 687 -24.40 -13.94 3.21
CA SER A 687 -23.30 -14.21 2.28
C SER A 687 -22.93 -12.97 1.46
N THR A 688 -23.93 -12.26 0.92
CA THR A 688 -23.73 -10.98 0.19
C THR A 688 -23.15 -9.88 1.08
N THR A 689 -23.56 -9.81 2.35
CA THR A 689 -23.07 -8.84 3.33
C THR A 689 -21.59 -9.08 3.67
N VAL A 690 -21.18 -10.35 3.81
CA VAL A 690 -19.77 -10.74 4.03
C VAL A 690 -18.90 -10.44 2.80
N VAL A 691 -19.35 -10.79 1.58
CA VAL A 691 -18.60 -10.52 0.35
C VAL A 691 -18.37 -9.02 0.14
N THR A 692 -19.40 -8.19 0.32
CA THR A 692 -19.27 -6.74 0.17
C THR A 692 -18.35 -6.10 1.24
N LEU A 693 -18.24 -6.71 2.42
CA LEU A 693 -17.24 -6.33 3.43
C LEU A 693 -15.82 -6.81 3.08
N CYS A 694 -15.68 -7.97 2.43
CA CYS A 694 -14.39 -8.47 1.93
C CYS A 694 -13.72 -7.48 0.97
N HIS A 695 -14.45 -6.91 0.01
CA HIS A 695 -13.89 -5.88 -0.89
C HIS A 695 -13.39 -4.63 -0.14
N ILE A 696 -14.02 -4.26 0.98
CA ILE A 696 -13.58 -3.15 1.83
C ILE A 696 -12.25 -3.50 2.54
N LEU A 697 -12.13 -4.72 3.09
CA LEU A 697 -10.89 -5.22 3.69
C LEU A 697 -9.76 -5.33 2.66
N GLU A 698 -10.04 -5.83 1.46
CA GLU A 698 -9.10 -5.95 0.34
C GLU A 698 -8.52 -4.58 -0.05
N ARG A 699 -9.38 -3.55 -0.18
CA ARG A 699 -8.94 -2.18 -0.44
C ARG A 699 -8.14 -1.57 0.71
N ILE A 700 -8.45 -1.87 1.97
CA ILE A 700 -7.63 -1.42 3.10
C ILE A 700 -6.23 -2.05 3.03
N LEU A 701 -6.13 -3.36 2.80
CA LEU A 701 -4.83 -4.03 2.70
C LEU A 701 -4.00 -3.51 1.52
N THR A 702 -4.61 -3.41 0.33
CA THR A 702 -3.90 -3.06 -0.91
C THR A 702 -3.60 -1.56 -1.05
N GLU A 703 -4.53 -0.66 -0.71
CA GLU A 703 -4.33 0.78 -0.88
C GLU A 703 -3.63 1.45 0.31
N VAL A 704 -3.81 0.93 1.53
CA VAL A 704 -3.28 1.57 2.75
C VAL A 704 -1.98 0.91 3.21
N TYR A 705 -1.97 -0.42 3.35
CA TYR A 705 -0.84 -1.12 3.97
C TYR A 705 0.22 -1.58 2.97
N MET A 706 -0.15 -2.14 1.81
CA MET A 706 0.82 -2.58 0.80
C MET A 706 1.51 -1.42 0.09
N LYS A 707 0.80 -0.32 -0.16
CA LYS A 707 1.39 0.92 -0.74
C LYS A 707 2.09 1.81 0.29
N GLN A 708 1.91 1.55 1.59
CA GLN A 708 2.42 2.36 2.71
C GLN A 708 2.00 3.86 2.69
N VAL A 709 0.93 4.22 1.96
CA VAL A 709 0.42 5.61 1.86
C VAL A 709 -0.96 5.75 2.51
N VAL A 710 -0.99 6.26 3.75
CA VAL A 710 -2.24 6.67 4.41
C VAL A 710 -2.54 8.12 4.04
N SER A 711 -3.25 8.33 2.93
CA SER A 711 -3.79 9.66 2.61
C SER A 711 -5.22 9.83 3.14
N LEU A 712 -5.56 11.05 3.60
CA LEU A 712 -6.93 11.40 3.99
C LEU A 712 -7.95 11.15 2.85
N ARG A 713 -7.51 11.24 1.58
CA ARG A 713 -8.36 10.96 0.40
C ARG A 713 -8.70 9.47 0.29
N VAL A 714 -7.74 8.57 0.49
CA VAL A 714 -7.97 7.12 0.51
C VAL A 714 -8.88 6.75 1.69
N ALA A 715 -8.60 7.30 2.88
CA ALA A 715 -9.43 7.10 4.07
C ALA A 715 -10.88 7.59 3.87
N ASP A 716 -11.09 8.75 3.24
CA ASP A 716 -12.43 9.24 2.86
C ASP A 716 -13.13 8.29 1.88
N THR A 717 -12.43 7.80 0.87
CA THR A 717 -13.00 6.93 -0.17
C THR A 717 -13.45 5.60 0.42
N ILE A 718 -12.64 4.99 1.28
CA ILE A 718 -12.96 3.73 1.96
C ILE A 718 -14.02 3.96 3.07
N SER A 719 -13.99 5.09 3.79
CA SER A 719 -15.04 5.48 4.75
C SER A 719 -16.41 5.64 4.07
N ASN A 720 -16.45 6.23 2.87
CA ASN A 720 -17.68 6.33 2.07
C ASN A 720 -18.20 4.97 1.55
N GLN A 721 -17.32 3.97 1.38
CA GLN A 721 -17.76 2.59 1.13
C GLN A 721 -18.37 1.95 2.39
N HIS A 722 -17.77 2.10 3.57
CA HIS A 722 -18.38 1.64 4.83
C HIS A 722 -19.78 2.27 5.02
N ARG A 723 -19.94 3.56 4.75
CA ARG A 723 -21.24 4.26 4.79
C ARG A 723 -22.25 3.69 3.79
N THR A 724 -21.82 3.32 2.59
CA THR A 724 -22.68 2.68 1.58
C THR A 724 -23.07 1.26 2.00
N TRP A 725 -22.13 0.48 2.55
CA TRP A 725 -22.37 -0.86 3.07
C TRP A 725 -23.41 -0.85 4.20
N VAL A 726 -23.28 0.03 5.20
CA VAL A 726 -24.27 0.17 6.28
C VAL A 726 -25.67 0.52 5.76
N ARG A 727 -25.78 1.39 4.75
CA ARG A 727 -27.08 1.73 4.13
C ARG A 727 -27.73 0.57 3.38
N ASN A 728 -26.92 -0.41 2.97
CA ASN A 728 -27.36 -1.58 2.21
C ASN A 728 -27.48 -2.84 3.09
N LEU A 729 -27.30 -2.73 4.41
CA LEU A 729 -27.44 -3.86 5.33
C LEU A 729 -28.87 -4.44 5.30
N PRO A 730 -29.03 -5.78 5.36
CA PRO A 730 -30.31 -6.43 5.59
C PRO A 730 -31.04 -5.88 6.83
N SER A 731 -32.37 -5.80 6.76
CA SER A 731 -33.19 -5.19 7.82
C SER A 731 -33.06 -5.87 9.17
N PHE A 732 -32.84 -7.19 9.21
CA PHE A 732 -32.61 -7.91 10.47
C PHE A 732 -31.28 -7.51 11.13
N LEU A 733 -30.18 -7.39 10.37
CA LEU A 733 -28.90 -6.87 10.88
C LEU A 733 -29.00 -5.39 11.30
N GLN A 734 -29.81 -4.58 10.60
CA GLN A 734 -30.09 -3.20 11.05
C GLN A 734 -30.83 -3.19 12.40
N ILE A 735 -31.80 -4.08 12.58
CA ILE A 735 -32.57 -4.23 13.82
C ILE A 735 -31.69 -4.76 14.96
N GLU A 736 -30.82 -5.75 14.72
CA GLU A 736 -29.84 -6.22 15.71
C GLU A 736 -28.83 -5.12 16.10
N SER A 737 -28.37 -4.33 15.12
CA SER A 737 -27.52 -3.16 15.38
C SER A 737 -28.25 -2.03 16.14
N GLN A 738 -29.58 -2.04 16.24
CA GLN A 738 -30.38 -1.11 17.04
C GLN A 738 -30.79 -1.72 18.39
N ARG A 739 -30.95 -3.05 18.47
CA ARG A 739 -31.24 -3.82 19.70
C ARG A 739 -30.04 -4.04 20.60
N LEU A 740 -28.87 -3.46 20.28
CA LEU A 740 -27.75 -3.38 21.23
C LEU A 740 -28.14 -2.65 22.54
N ASP A 741 -29.22 -1.87 22.52
CA ASP A 741 -29.79 -1.17 23.67
C ASP A 741 -30.97 -1.91 24.35
N ASP A 742 -31.46 -3.06 23.85
CA ASP A 742 -32.71 -3.69 24.29
C ASP A 742 -32.65 -5.24 24.37
N THR A 743 -32.81 -5.80 25.58
CA THR A 743 -32.29 -7.15 25.95
C THR A 743 -33.16 -8.36 25.58
N GLN A 744 -34.18 -8.23 24.71
CA GLN A 744 -35.20 -9.29 24.53
C GLN A 744 -35.58 -9.65 23.07
N THR A 745 -34.71 -10.38 22.37
CA THR A 745 -35.13 -11.50 21.49
C THR A 745 -33.94 -12.35 21.06
N GLY A 746 -34.08 -13.68 21.04
CA GLY A 746 -33.03 -14.59 20.58
C GLY A 746 -33.21 -15.06 19.13
N GLY A 747 -32.15 -14.98 18.33
CA GLY A 747 -32.10 -15.52 16.97
C GLY A 747 -30.93 -14.94 16.17
N ASN A 748 -29.93 -15.78 15.85
CA ASN A 748 -28.73 -15.45 15.05
C ASN A 748 -27.76 -14.37 15.60
N THR A 749 -27.86 -13.98 16.88
CA THR A 749 -26.99 -12.97 17.52
C THR A 749 -25.48 -13.18 17.27
N LEU A 750 -25.01 -14.44 17.27
CA LEU A 750 -23.60 -14.78 17.01
C LEU A 750 -23.19 -14.51 15.55
N ALA A 751 -24.05 -14.78 14.58
CA ALA A 751 -23.80 -14.53 13.16
C ALA A 751 -23.75 -13.02 12.86
N ALA A 752 -24.68 -12.26 13.45
CA ALA A 752 -24.66 -10.80 13.41
C ALA A 752 -23.39 -10.24 14.05
N ALA A 753 -22.97 -10.79 15.20
CA ALA A 753 -21.73 -10.41 15.86
C ALA A 753 -20.48 -10.67 15.01
N HIS A 754 -20.39 -11.83 14.35
CA HIS A 754 -19.28 -12.12 13.43
C HIS A 754 -19.16 -11.09 12.30
N ILE A 755 -20.28 -10.67 11.68
CA ILE A 755 -20.29 -9.64 10.64
C ILE A 755 -19.92 -8.27 11.23
N LEU A 756 -20.58 -7.84 12.30
CA LEU A 756 -20.44 -6.49 12.84
C LEU A 756 -19.08 -6.27 13.53
N SER A 757 -18.53 -7.26 14.24
CA SER A 757 -17.15 -7.21 14.75
C SER A 757 -16.11 -7.18 13.64
N THR A 758 -16.36 -7.84 12.49
CA THR A 758 -15.49 -7.73 11.31
C THR A 758 -15.56 -6.32 10.70
N TYR A 759 -16.74 -5.70 10.67
CA TYR A 759 -16.94 -4.32 10.21
C TYR A 759 -16.29 -3.27 11.13
N TYR A 760 -16.43 -3.40 12.45
CA TYR A 760 -15.72 -2.52 13.37
C TYR A 760 -14.21 -2.74 13.29
N TRP A 761 -13.75 -3.99 13.07
CA TRP A 761 -12.34 -4.27 12.83
C TRP A 761 -11.82 -3.69 11.50
N SER A 762 -12.61 -3.65 10.42
CA SER A 762 -12.20 -2.97 9.18
C SER A 762 -12.07 -1.46 9.37
N ILE A 763 -12.95 -0.83 10.15
CA ILE A 763 -12.78 0.58 10.53
C ILE A 763 -11.52 0.76 11.38
N ILE A 764 -11.30 -0.06 12.41
CA ILE A 764 -10.07 0.00 13.24
C ILE A 764 -8.82 -0.17 12.37
N LEU A 765 -8.81 -1.13 11.43
CA LEU A 765 -7.69 -1.38 10.54
C LEU A 765 -7.39 -0.17 9.64
N LEU A 766 -8.41 0.53 9.15
CA LEU A 766 -8.26 1.78 8.38
C LEU A 766 -7.82 2.98 9.25
N THR A 767 -8.35 3.09 10.47
CA THR A 767 -8.30 4.34 11.26
C THR A 767 -7.22 4.39 12.34
N ARG A 768 -6.73 3.22 12.79
CA ARG A 768 -5.69 3.13 13.83
C ARG A 768 -4.37 3.89 13.52
N PRO A 769 -3.94 4.16 12.27
CA PRO A 769 -2.75 4.98 12.05
C PRO A 769 -2.96 6.44 12.50
N PHE A 770 -4.15 7.01 12.25
CA PHE A 770 -4.51 8.37 12.72
C PHE A 770 -4.65 8.45 14.25
N LEU A 771 -5.04 7.34 14.90
CA LEU A 771 -5.03 7.24 16.36
C LEU A 771 -3.59 7.24 16.89
N ILE A 772 -2.71 6.40 16.35
CA ILE A 772 -1.29 6.37 16.77
C ILE A 772 -0.63 7.74 16.55
N PHE A 773 -0.93 8.43 15.45
CA PHE A 773 -0.49 9.81 15.22
C PHE A 773 -0.85 10.74 16.38
N ARG A 774 -2.15 10.87 16.69
CA ARG A 774 -2.62 11.78 17.75
C ARG A 774 -2.10 11.40 19.13
N VAL A 775 -1.96 10.11 19.43
CA VAL A 775 -1.42 9.64 20.71
C VAL A 775 0.07 9.99 20.82
N SER A 776 0.88 9.73 19.79
CA SER A 776 2.29 10.10 19.78
C SER A 776 2.49 11.61 19.89
N HIS A 777 1.78 12.42 19.09
CA HIS A 777 1.86 13.88 19.17
C HIS A 777 1.43 14.41 20.55
N HIS A 778 0.41 13.84 21.19
CA HIS A 778 -0.02 14.23 22.54
C HIS A 778 1.03 13.93 23.61
N VAL A 779 1.69 12.76 23.52
CA VAL A 779 2.76 12.37 24.44
C VAL A 779 4.01 13.24 24.29
N HIS A 780 4.36 13.66 23.07
CA HIS A 780 5.47 14.59 22.83
C HIS A 780 5.12 16.03 23.25
N SER A 781 3.95 16.55 22.87
CA SER A 781 3.51 17.91 23.23
C SER A 781 3.39 18.13 24.75
N ASN A 782 3.04 17.09 25.53
CA ASN A 782 3.05 17.18 27.00
C ASN A 782 4.46 17.26 27.63
N ARG A 783 5.52 16.99 26.87
CA ARG A 783 6.92 17.18 27.30
C ARG A 783 7.44 18.58 26.98
N GLU A 784 7.02 19.17 25.85
CA GLU A 784 7.52 20.45 25.35
C GLU A 784 6.56 21.62 25.64
N SER A 785 6.63 22.17 26.85
CA SER A 785 5.78 23.28 27.27
C SER A 785 6.23 24.64 26.73
N THR A 786 6.12 24.87 25.41
CA THR A 786 6.34 26.18 24.77
C THR A 786 5.31 26.47 23.68
N SER A 787 5.05 27.76 23.42
CA SER A 787 3.89 28.22 22.65
C SER A 787 4.16 28.52 21.17
N THR A 788 3.31 28.04 20.26
CA THR A 788 2.98 28.79 19.01
C THR A 788 1.60 28.48 18.42
N THR A 789 0.74 29.50 18.44
CA THR A 789 -0.19 29.98 17.40
C THR A 789 -0.99 29.02 16.49
N GLU A 790 -2.30 29.17 16.64
CA GLU A 790 -3.40 28.75 15.76
C GLU A 790 -3.16 28.97 14.24
N ALA A 791 -3.07 27.88 13.47
CA ALA A 791 -3.17 27.91 11.99
C ALA A 791 -3.69 26.60 11.35
N GLN A 792 -3.58 25.45 12.02
CA GLN A 792 -3.75 24.11 11.40
C GLN A 792 -5.17 23.51 11.48
N ASN A 793 -6.14 24.19 12.10
CA ASN A 793 -7.37 23.58 12.66
C ASN A 793 -8.23 22.72 11.70
N SER A 794 -8.09 22.84 10.38
CA SER A 794 -8.87 22.06 9.40
C SER A 794 -8.35 20.63 9.16
N SER A 795 -7.04 20.44 8.95
CA SER A 795 -6.45 19.11 8.74
C SER A 795 -6.46 18.31 10.04
N THR A 796 -6.07 18.96 11.14
CA THR A 796 -6.08 18.39 12.50
C THR A 796 -7.49 17.91 12.90
N SER A 797 -8.55 18.64 12.53
CA SER A 797 -9.95 18.21 12.77
C SER A 797 -10.33 16.93 12.01
N ARG A 798 -9.80 16.71 10.80
CA ARG A 798 -10.14 15.54 9.98
C ARG A 798 -9.37 14.29 10.41
N ILE A 799 -8.09 14.48 10.77
CA ILE A 799 -7.26 13.46 11.44
C ILE A 799 -7.88 13.10 12.81
N ALA A 800 -8.38 14.10 13.55
CA ALA A 800 -9.08 13.89 14.81
C ALA A 800 -10.30 12.98 14.64
N LEU A 801 -11.20 13.31 13.71
CA LEU A 801 -12.40 12.52 13.44
C LEU A 801 -12.10 11.06 13.08
N PHE A 802 -10.99 10.77 12.36
CA PHE A 802 -10.60 9.39 12.08
C PHE A 802 -10.06 8.66 13.33
N ALA A 803 -9.27 9.32 14.18
CA ALA A 803 -8.84 8.75 15.47
C ALA A 803 -10.05 8.50 16.41
N ASP A 804 -10.97 9.46 16.49
CA ASP A 804 -12.20 9.35 17.29
C ASP A 804 -13.07 8.18 16.81
N ALA A 805 -13.20 8.01 15.48
CA ALA A 805 -13.88 6.86 14.87
C ALA A 805 -13.19 5.52 15.17
N CYS A 806 -11.87 5.50 15.36
CA CYS A 806 -11.13 4.30 15.78
C CYS A 806 -11.54 3.86 17.18
N VAL A 807 -11.49 4.78 18.15
CA VAL A 807 -11.86 4.54 19.55
C VAL A 807 -13.34 4.20 19.69
N TYR A 808 -14.22 4.91 18.98
CA TYR A 808 -15.66 4.64 18.96
C TYR A 808 -15.99 3.25 18.38
N SER A 809 -15.29 2.83 17.31
CA SER A 809 -15.48 1.50 16.73
C SER A 809 -15.00 0.38 17.66
N ALA A 810 -13.93 0.61 18.42
CA ALA A 810 -13.48 -0.31 19.45
C ALA A 810 -14.51 -0.45 20.58
N LEU A 811 -15.07 0.65 21.09
CA LEU A 811 -16.15 0.61 22.09
C LEU A 811 -17.38 -0.16 21.57
N ARG A 812 -17.86 0.16 20.37
CA ARG A 812 -19.03 -0.53 19.78
C ARG A 812 -18.80 -2.01 19.47
N CYS A 813 -17.57 -2.40 19.12
CA CYS A 813 -17.20 -3.82 19.00
C CYS A 813 -17.24 -4.55 20.36
N LEU A 814 -16.99 -3.83 21.46
CA LEU A 814 -16.93 -4.39 22.82
C LEU A 814 -18.31 -4.44 23.49
N ASP A 815 -19.16 -3.44 23.29
CA ASP A 815 -20.58 -3.47 23.67
C ASP A 815 -21.29 -4.70 23.07
N LEU A 816 -21.04 -4.96 21.79
CA LEU A 816 -21.65 -6.05 21.04
C LEU A 816 -21.26 -7.44 21.56
N VAL A 817 -20.02 -7.67 22.00
CA VAL A 817 -19.62 -8.97 22.56
C VAL A 817 -20.01 -9.14 24.04
N ASP A 818 -20.17 -8.05 24.79
CA ASP A 818 -20.69 -8.11 26.16
C ASP A 818 -22.18 -8.45 26.20
N ASN A 819 -22.93 -8.00 25.18
CA ASN A 819 -24.31 -8.42 24.95
C ASN A 819 -24.43 -9.93 24.63
N LEU A 820 -23.48 -10.53 23.90
CA LEU A 820 -23.43 -11.99 23.69
C LEU A 820 -23.25 -12.75 25.01
N HIS A 821 -22.30 -12.30 25.84
CA HIS A 821 -22.02 -12.90 27.15
C HIS A 821 -23.25 -12.83 28.08
N SER A 822 -23.90 -11.67 28.12
CA SER A 822 -25.06 -11.42 28.99
C SER A 822 -26.28 -12.30 28.68
N GLN A 823 -26.42 -12.78 27.44
CA GLN A 823 -27.56 -13.60 26.99
C GLN A 823 -27.49 -15.08 27.42
N HIS A 824 -26.44 -15.52 28.14
CA HIS A 824 -26.31 -16.87 28.72
C HIS A 824 -26.38 -18.05 27.73
N ALA A 825 -26.30 -17.81 26.41
CA ALA A 825 -26.21 -18.86 25.41
C ALA A 825 -24.83 -19.55 25.45
N PRO A 826 -24.74 -20.88 25.26
CA PRO A 826 -23.46 -21.58 25.19
C PRO A 826 -22.71 -21.17 23.92
N LEU A 827 -21.70 -20.32 24.07
CA LEU A 827 -20.80 -19.93 22.98
C LEU A 827 -19.86 -21.10 22.63
N PRO A 828 -19.57 -21.35 21.34
CA PRO A 828 -18.54 -22.31 20.94
C PRO A 828 -17.19 -21.96 21.58
N ARG A 829 -16.46 -22.96 22.10
CA ARG A 829 -15.19 -22.79 22.86
C ARG A 829 -14.06 -22.12 22.08
N ARG A 830 -14.18 -21.93 20.75
CA ARG A 830 -13.17 -21.37 19.86
C ARG A 830 -13.81 -20.44 18.83
N LEU A 831 -13.57 -19.13 18.95
CA LEU A 831 -14.12 -18.10 18.06
C LEU A 831 -13.00 -17.14 17.58
N PRO A 832 -12.05 -17.62 16.74
CA PRO A 832 -10.81 -16.90 16.44
C PRO A 832 -11.01 -15.52 15.81
N PHE A 833 -12.10 -15.33 15.04
CA PHE A 833 -12.47 -14.05 14.44
C PHE A 833 -12.86 -12.99 15.50
N LEU A 834 -13.68 -13.37 16.49
CA LEU A 834 -14.12 -12.48 17.56
C LEU A 834 -13.00 -12.22 18.57
N ILE A 835 -12.27 -13.26 18.98
CA ILE A 835 -11.08 -13.14 19.86
C ILE A 835 -10.06 -12.16 19.26
N ASN A 836 -9.84 -12.20 17.94
CA ASN A 836 -8.99 -11.24 17.24
C ASN A 836 -9.57 -9.81 17.26
N SER A 837 -10.87 -9.63 16.96
CA SER A 837 -11.51 -8.30 16.93
C SER A 837 -11.53 -7.63 18.31
N VAL A 838 -11.84 -8.39 19.37
CA VAL A 838 -11.81 -7.94 20.77
C VAL A 838 -10.41 -7.53 21.21
N PHE A 839 -9.38 -8.33 20.88
CA PHE A 839 -7.99 -7.97 21.17
C PHE A 839 -7.55 -6.67 20.48
N ASN A 840 -7.86 -6.49 19.19
CA ASN A 840 -7.54 -5.23 18.49
C ASN A 840 -8.28 -4.04 19.12
N SER A 841 -9.54 -4.22 19.53
CA SER A 841 -10.35 -3.18 20.18
C SER A 841 -9.77 -2.77 21.55
N ALA A 842 -9.40 -3.74 22.39
CA ALA A 842 -8.78 -3.46 23.69
C ALA A 842 -7.43 -2.72 23.57
N VAL A 843 -6.60 -3.09 22.58
CA VAL A 843 -5.33 -2.39 22.32
C VAL A 843 -5.57 -0.96 21.79
N VAL A 844 -6.67 -0.71 21.05
CA VAL A 844 -7.12 0.65 20.69
C VAL A 844 -7.52 1.46 21.93
N LEU A 845 -8.34 0.91 22.82
CA LEU A 845 -8.75 1.64 24.04
C LEU A 845 -7.55 1.96 24.94
N GLY A 846 -6.68 0.97 25.17
CA GLY A 846 -5.46 1.14 25.96
C GLY A 846 -4.49 2.18 25.38
N ALA A 847 -4.45 2.36 24.05
CA ALA A 847 -3.71 3.46 23.43
C ALA A 847 -4.39 4.83 23.61
N ALA A 848 -5.73 4.88 23.56
CA ALA A 848 -6.51 6.11 23.65
C ALA A 848 -6.37 6.84 25.00
N PHE A 849 -6.12 6.11 26.10
CA PHE A 849 -5.80 6.72 27.41
C PHE A 849 -4.60 7.68 27.36
N PHE A 850 -3.59 7.41 26.52
CA PHE A 850 -2.40 8.26 26.37
C PHE A 850 -2.67 9.53 25.53
N ALA A 851 -3.88 9.68 24.99
CA ALA A 851 -4.41 10.88 24.36
C ALA A 851 -5.61 11.48 25.14
N ASP A 852 -5.71 11.19 26.44
CA ASP A 852 -6.69 11.76 27.39
C ASP A 852 -8.18 11.59 27.02
N TYR A 853 -8.49 10.61 26.15
CA TYR A 853 -9.85 10.25 25.75
C TYR A 853 -10.74 9.74 26.89
N ASP A 854 -10.15 9.31 28.01
CA ASP A 854 -10.87 8.85 29.21
C ASP A 854 -11.68 9.96 29.89
N ASN A 855 -11.38 11.23 29.59
CA ASN A 855 -12.19 12.37 30.01
C ASN A 855 -13.50 12.53 29.20
N LEU A 856 -13.63 11.83 28.07
CA LEU A 856 -14.73 11.97 27.09
C LEU A 856 -15.49 10.66 26.83
N LEU A 857 -14.85 9.51 27.01
CA LEU A 857 -15.36 8.19 26.64
C LEU A 857 -15.12 7.15 27.76
N PRO A 858 -16.01 6.16 27.94
CA PRO A 858 -15.92 5.16 29.01
C PRO A 858 -14.90 4.05 28.67
N LEU A 859 -13.63 4.40 28.49
CA LEU A 859 -12.57 3.48 28.07
C LEU A 859 -12.36 2.31 29.05
N GLU A 860 -12.48 2.56 30.36
CA GLU A 860 -12.26 1.57 31.42
C GLU A 860 -13.37 0.51 31.49
N ASP A 861 -14.61 0.88 31.13
CA ASP A 861 -15.72 -0.07 30.95
C ASP A 861 -15.45 -0.97 29.73
N GLY A 862 -15.05 -0.38 28.59
CA GLY A 862 -14.65 -1.14 27.41
C GLY A 862 -13.48 -2.11 27.66
N MET A 863 -12.46 -1.69 28.42
CA MET A 863 -11.37 -2.59 28.85
C MET A 863 -11.89 -3.73 29.74
N THR A 864 -12.84 -3.45 30.63
CA THR A 864 -13.47 -4.47 31.50
C THR A 864 -14.31 -5.46 30.70
N LYS A 865 -15.05 -4.99 29.67
CA LYS A 865 -15.79 -5.84 28.71
C LYS A 865 -14.84 -6.76 27.92
N ALA A 866 -13.71 -6.23 27.47
CA ALA A 866 -12.71 -7.00 26.74
C ALA A 866 -12.09 -8.12 27.58
N GLU A 867 -11.71 -7.82 28.83
CA GLU A 867 -11.19 -8.83 29.77
C GLU A 867 -12.25 -9.89 30.08
N ARG A 868 -13.50 -9.47 30.39
CA ARG A 868 -14.63 -10.37 30.67
C ARG A 868 -14.90 -11.34 29.53
N PHE A 869 -14.95 -10.85 28.28
CA PHE A 869 -15.16 -11.70 27.11
C PHE A 869 -14.00 -12.69 26.90
N LEU A 870 -12.75 -12.23 26.99
CA LEU A 870 -11.60 -13.10 26.76
C LEU A 870 -11.42 -14.16 27.85
N ASP A 871 -11.71 -13.82 29.11
CA ASP A 871 -11.63 -14.76 30.24
C ASP A 871 -12.57 -15.98 30.10
N LEU A 872 -13.64 -15.89 29.29
CA LEU A 872 -14.47 -17.05 28.90
C LEU A 872 -13.69 -18.10 28.09
N PHE A 873 -12.72 -17.65 27.29
CA PHE A 873 -11.95 -18.49 26.37
C PHE A 873 -10.57 -18.87 26.93
N VAL A 874 -10.07 -18.20 27.98
CA VAL A 874 -8.77 -18.49 28.62
C VAL A 874 -8.57 -19.99 28.95
N PRO A 875 -9.56 -20.76 29.46
CA PRO A 875 -9.38 -22.18 29.75
C PRO A 875 -9.26 -23.10 28.52
N HIS A 876 -9.54 -22.57 27.33
CA HIS A 876 -9.70 -23.36 26.10
C HIS A 876 -8.81 -22.88 24.95
N ASP A 877 -8.48 -21.59 24.88
CA ASP A 877 -7.81 -20.96 23.74
C ASP A 877 -6.50 -20.24 24.13
N PRO A 878 -5.34 -20.72 23.63
CA PRO A 878 -4.03 -20.08 23.86
C PRO A 878 -3.89 -18.64 23.37
N HIS A 879 -4.62 -18.21 22.32
CA HIS A 879 -4.62 -16.81 21.90
C HIS A 879 -5.46 -15.95 22.85
N ALA A 880 -6.62 -16.41 23.30
CA ALA A 880 -7.39 -15.70 24.33
C ALA A 880 -6.62 -15.58 25.65
N CYS A 881 -6.02 -16.68 26.13
CA CYS A 881 -5.13 -16.69 27.30
C CYS A 881 -4.04 -15.61 27.21
N ARG A 882 -3.33 -15.57 26.09
CA ARG A 882 -2.26 -14.59 25.86
C ARG A 882 -2.77 -13.16 25.68
N PHE A 883 -3.89 -12.97 24.98
CA PHE A 883 -4.48 -11.65 24.76
C PHE A 883 -5.03 -11.06 26.06
N ALA A 884 -5.69 -11.86 26.91
CA ALA A 884 -6.11 -11.44 28.25
C ALA A 884 -4.91 -11.02 29.11
N GLN A 885 -3.81 -11.78 29.09
CA GLN A 885 -2.56 -11.41 29.78
C GLN A 885 -1.99 -10.06 29.28
N ILE A 886 -1.89 -9.88 27.96
CA ILE A 886 -1.39 -8.63 27.35
C ILE A 886 -2.28 -7.43 27.71
N ILE A 887 -3.60 -7.61 27.74
CA ILE A 887 -4.56 -6.56 28.11
C ILE A 887 -4.46 -6.23 29.60
N LYS A 888 -4.30 -7.22 30.48
CA LYS A 888 -4.11 -7.00 31.92
C LYS A 888 -2.81 -6.22 32.21
N TYR A 889 -1.72 -6.50 31.49
CA TYR A 889 -0.50 -5.67 31.55
C TYR A 889 -0.73 -4.24 30.99
N LEU A 890 -1.49 -4.09 29.90
CA LEU A 890 -1.83 -2.77 29.34
C LEU A 890 -2.68 -1.94 30.31
N ARG A 891 -3.66 -2.56 30.99
CA ARG A 891 -4.51 -1.94 32.00
C ARG A 891 -3.69 -1.47 33.22
N ALA A 892 -2.70 -2.25 33.65
CA ALA A 892 -1.75 -1.85 34.70
C ALA A 892 -0.87 -0.66 34.28
N ALA A 893 -0.40 -0.63 33.03
CA ALA A 893 0.35 0.49 32.47
C ALA A 893 -0.50 1.77 32.37
N VAL A 894 -1.72 1.66 31.85
CA VAL A 894 -2.72 2.75 31.81
C VAL A 894 -3.03 3.29 33.21
N THR A 895 -3.28 2.41 34.17
CA THR A 895 -3.52 2.79 35.57
C THR A 895 -2.35 3.59 36.15
N THR A 896 -1.12 3.21 35.81
CA THR A 896 0.10 3.92 36.21
C THR A 896 0.20 5.30 35.55
N TYR A 897 -0.08 5.39 34.24
CA TYR A 897 -0.10 6.65 33.50
C TYR A 897 -1.14 7.63 34.06
N VAL A 898 -2.40 7.21 34.24
CA VAL A 898 -3.48 8.06 34.76
C VAL A 898 -3.16 8.55 36.19
N ARG A 899 -2.58 7.70 37.05
CA ARG A 899 -2.09 8.12 38.38
C ARG A 899 -0.99 9.18 38.29
N GLN A 900 -0.03 9.04 37.37
CA GLN A 900 1.04 10.02 37.17
C GLN A 900 0.49 11.35 36.61
N ARG A 901 -0.35 11.30 35.57
CA ARG A 901 -1.02 12.47 34.96
C ARG A 901 -1.82 13.25 35.99
N ASN A 902 -2.68 12.56 36.75
CA ASN A 902 -3.53 13.19 37.75
C ASN A 902 -2.71 13.76 38.93
N ARG A 903 -1.61 13.09 39.33
CA ARG A 903 -0.67 13.65 40.31
C ARG A 903 0.01 14.92 39.80
N GLN A 904 0.52 14.93 38.57
CA GLN A 904 1.12 16.15 37.99
C GLN A 904 0.12 17.31 37.90
N TRP A 905 -1.14 17.02 37.59
CA TRP A 905 -2.21 18.03 37.60
C TRP A 905 -2.45 18.58 39.01
N MET A 906 -2.52 17.72 40.03
CA MET A 906 -2.60 18.12 41.44
C MET A 906 -1.37 18.94 41.87
N ASP A 907 -0.16 18.53 41.51
CA ASP A 907 1.09 19.23 41.85
C ASP A 907 1.20 20.60 41.13
N ARG A 908 0.59 20.77 39.95
CA ARG A 908 0.47 22.08 39.26
C ARG A 908 -0.61 22.95 39.91
N ARG A 909 -1.77 22.37 40.23
CA ARG A 909 -2.93 23.09 40.80
C ARG A 909 -2.73 23.48 42.27
N SER A 910 -2.04 22.64 43.06
CA SER A 910 -1.61 22.99 44.42
C SER A 910 -0.80 24.27 44.37
N ARG A 911 0.27 24.35 43.56
CA ARG A 911 1.08 25.56 43.44
C ARG A 911 0.29 26.83 43.08
N GLN A 912 -0.81 26.72 42.35
CA GLN A 912 -1.72 27.85 42.08
C GLN A 912 -2.63 28.20 43.27
N VAL A 913 -3.06 27.21 44.05
CA VAL A 913 -3.83 27.38 45.30
C VAL A 913 -2.92 27.91 46.43
N ASP A 914 -1.71 27.38 46.56
CA ASP A 914 -0.66 27.82 47.49
C ASP A 914 -0.25 29.29 47.19
N GLN A 915 -0.26 29.72 45.92
CA GLN A 915 -0.08 31.13 45.52
C GLN A 915 -1.27 32.04 45.89
N LEU A 916 -2.48 31.50 46.02
CA LEU A 916 -3.69 32.26 46.36
C LEU A 916 -3.96 32.34 47.87
N PHE A 917 -3.58 31.31 48.63
CA PHE A 917 -3.94 31.15 50.05
C PHE A 917 -2.74 30.97 51.00
N GLY A 918 -1.52 30.81 50.46
CA GLY A 918 -0.31 30.50 51.23
C GLY A 918 -0.13 29.00 51.46
N GLN A 919 1.12 28.56 51.55
CA GLN A 919 1.47 27.16 51.80
C GLN A 919 1.55 26.85 53.30
N VAL A 920 0.95 25.74 53.73
CA VAL A 920 1.05 25.26 55.13
C VAL A 920 2.19 24.25 55.25
N GLY A 921 3.38 24.72 55.65
CA GLY A 921 4.56 23.90 55.86
C GLY A 921 5.84 24.75 55.96
N PRO A 922 7.01 24.16 56.23
CA PRO A 922 8.28 24.88 56.19
C PRO A 922 8.58 25.29 54.73
N ALA A 923 8.60 26.60 54.49
CA ALA A 923 8.90 27.15 53.17
C ALA A 923 10.30 26.73 52.72
N LYS A 924 10.42 26.30 51.46
CA LYS A 924 11.72 26.21 50.78
C LYS A 924 11.98 27.54 50.07
N ASP A 925 12.98 28.28 50.52
CA ASP A 925 13.34 29.56 49.94
C ASP A 925 13.57 29.46 48.43
N GLN A 926 12.85 30.28 47.67
CA GLN A 926 13.14 30.57 46.27
C GLN A 926 13.17 32.09 46.09
N SER A 927 14.39 32.63 46.09
CA SER A 927 14.66 34.04 45.81
C SER A 927 14.20 34.39 44.37
N PRO A 928 13.41 35.46 44.17
CA PRO A 928 12.97 35.84 42.83
C PRO A 928 14.11 36.45 42.02
N ILE A 929 14.42 35.85 40.88
CA ILE A 929 15.29 36.47 39.86
C ILE A 929 14.37 37.25 38.89
N LEU A 930 14.57 38.56 38.84
CA LEU A 930 13.92 39.47 37.89
C LEU A 930 14.96 39.94 36.87
N ASP A 931 14.78 39.56 35.60
CA ASP A 931 15.54 40.13 34.49
C ASP A 931 14.86 41.41 33.94
N PRO A 932 15.62 42.43 33.46
CA PRO A 932 15.09 43.78 33.31
C PRO A 932 14.59 44.13 31.90
N THR A 933 13.46 44.85 31.82
CA THR A 933 13.06 45.59 30.62
C THR A 933 13.63 47.03 30.63
N PRO A 934 14.06 47.57 29.46
CA PRO A 934 14.73 48.87 29.41
C PRO A 934 13.78 50.09 29.47
N LEU A 935 14.37 51.23 29.83
CA LEU A 935 13.69 52.45 30.28
C LEU A 935 12.78 53.15 29.25
N SER A 936 11.74 53.83 29.76
CA SER A 936 11.59 55.26 29.47
C SER A 936 11.24 56.06 30.74
N SER A 937 11.98 57.14 30.97
CA SER A 937 11.91 58.10 32.10
C SER A 937 10.79 59.16 31.90
N PRO A 938 10.43 60.05 32.86
CA PRO A 938 11.16 60.50 34.07
C PRO A 938 10.32 60.61 35.37
N GLY A 939 10.87 60.94 36.56
CA GLY A 939 12.25 61.22 36.98
C GLY A 939 12.30 61.97 38.33
N LYS A 940 13.42 62.63 38.64
CA LYS A 940 13.73 63.40 39.89
C LYS A 940 13.90 62.54 41.16
N THR A 941 15.10 62.15 41.60
CA THR A 941 16.25 62.91 42.19
C THR A 941 16.19 63.09 43.72
N ILE A 942 17.21 62.51 44.40
CA ILE A 942 18.10 63.15 45.42
C ILE A 942 17.52 63.39 46.84
N PRO A 943 18.30 63.16 47.94
CA PRO A 943 19.50 62.30 48.10
C PRO A 943 19.69 61.67 49.52
N ASN A 944 20.93 61.19 49.80
CA ASN A 944 21.63 61.17 51.11
C ASN A 944 21.15 60.16 52.20
N ASN A 945 22.03 59.62 53.08
CA ASN A 945 23.51 59.72 53.11
C ASN A 945 24.21 58.49 53.73
N THR A 946 25.53 58.45 53.51
CA THR A 946 26.61 57.80 54.29
C THR A 946 26.32 57.54 55.78
N GLN A 947 26.86 56.47 56.42
CA GLN A 947 28.25 56.50 56.94
C GLN A 947 28.86 55.13 57.34
N THR A 948 30.11 54.89 56.88
CA THR A 948 31.32 54.36 57.61
C THR A 948 31.18 53.20 58.63
N HIS A 949 31.78 52.01 58.39
CA HIS A 949 33.18 51.58 58.71
C HIS A 949 33.41 51.18 60.20
N PRO A 950 34.50 50.45 60.56
CA PRO A 950 34.71 49.02 60.27
C PRO A 950 35.13 48.20 61.53
N GLY A 951 35.29 46.87 61.44
CA GLY A 951 35.88 46.08 62.53
C GLY A 951 35.90 44.56 62.33
N ASP A 952 37.08 44.02 62.04
CA ASP A 952 37.49 42.61 62.26
C ASP A 952 37.96 42.40 63.72
N PRO A 953 38.23 41.16 64.19
CA PRO A 953 37.88 39.83 63.65
C PRO A 953 37.09 38.98 64.68
N ASP A 954 36.66 37.75 64.33
CA ASP A 954 37.09 36.56 65.10
C ASP A 954 36.75 35.17 64.49
N THR A 955 37.56 34.19 64.90
CA THR A 955 37.43 32.71 64.91
C THR A 955 36.05 32.10 64.53
N THR A 956 35.92 31.20 63.54
CA THR A 956 36.10 29.73 63.69
C THR A 956 35.89 28.97 62.35
N MET A 957 36.55 27.82 62.16
CA MET A 957 36.33 26.90 61.02
C MET A 957 36.55 25.42 61.41
N THR A 958 35.71 24.52 60.87
CA THR A 958 35.76 23.03 60.89
C THR A 958 35.68 22.29 62.25
N PRO A 959 34.55 21.60 62.50
CA PRO A 959 34.46 20.12 62.66
C PRO A 959 33.60 19.52 61.52
N THR A 960 33.55 18.23 61.13
CA THR A 960 33.76 16.88 61.72
C THR A 960 32.60 16.25 62.53
N ASN A 961 31.79 15.43 61.83
CA ASN A 961 31.13 14.19 62.29
C ASN A 961 29.82 14.22 63.17
N PRO A 962 29.07 13.08 63.27
CA PRO A 962 27.64 12.97 63.74
C PRO A 962 27.54 12.59 65.25
N PRO A 963 26.44 12.05 65.90
CA PRO A 963 25.17 11.42 65.42
C PRO A 963 23.88 11.67 66.30
N GLU A 964 22.97 10.67 66.37
CA GLU A 964 21.83 10.44 67.33
C GLU A 964 20.49 11.21 67.08
N HIS A 965 19.30 10.57 67.05
CA HIS A 965 18.43 9.94 68.11
C HIS A 965 17.76 10.99 69.06
N ASP A 966 16.52 10.89 69.59
CA ASP A 966 15.48 9.83 69.50
C ASP A 966 14.01 10.33 69.70
N ILE A 967 13.09 9.37 69.57
CA ILE A 967 11.61 9.31 69.70
C ILE A 967 11.09 9.82 71.10
N TRP A 968 9.89 10.44 71.30
CA TRP A 968 8.61 9.75 71.68
C TRP A 968 7.39 10.63 72.10
N THR A 969 6.17 10.18 71.71
CA THR A 969 4.84 10.25 72.40
C THR A 969 4.20 11.63 72.77
N THR A 970 2.89 11.80 73.03
CA THR A 970 1.70 10.89 73.07
C THR A 970 0.40 11.68 72.78
N LEU A 971 -0.70 11.00 72.40
CA LEU A 971 -2.07 11.17 72.98
C LEU A 971 -3.09 10.17 72.37
N TYR A 972 -3.38 9.07 73.09
CA TYR A 972 -4.48 8.06 72.92
C TYR A 972 -4.71 7.37 71.54
N GLY A 973 -4.93 6.05 71.42
CA GLY A 973 -4.83 4.94 72.38
C GLY A 973 -5.47 3.60 71.89
N SER A 974 -4.75 2.47 72.07
CA SER A 974 -5.18 1.04 72.12
C SER A 974 -6.18 0.43 71.08
N GLY A 975 -5.94 -0.76 70.50
CA GLY A 975 -4.80 -1.69 70.61
C GLY A 975 -5.03 -3.08 69.96
N ASP A 976 -3.93 -3.84 69.78
CA ASP A 976 -3.78 -5.28 69.47
C ASP A 976 -4.35 -5.84 68.12
N SER A 977 -3.72 -6.81 67.43
CA SER A 977 -2.58 -7.69 67.78
C SER A 977 -1.65 -8.09 66.58
N THR A 978 -0.53 -8.71 66.94
CA THR A 978 0.61 -9.35 66.21
C THR A 978 0.25 -10.35 65.06
N THR A 979 1.11 -10.75 64.09
CA THR A 979 2.59 -10.67 63.93
C THR A 979 3.06 -10.78 62.44
N LEU A 980 4.36 -10.52 62.20
CA LEU A 980 5.17 -10.54 60.95
C LEU A 980 5.66 -11.98 60.56
N PRO A 981 6.42 -12.25 59.44
CA PRO A 981 7.28 -11.34 58.65
C PRO A 981 7.31 -11.49 57.10
N SER A 982 8.17 -10.68 56.47
CA SER A 982 8.65 -10.76 55.07
C SER A 982 10.13 -11.13 55.03
N ASP A 983 10.66 -11.64 53.89
CA ASP A 983 11.88 -11.09 53.28
C ASP A 983 12.15 -11.61 51.84
N ALA A 984 13.23 -11.14 51.18
CA ALA A 984 13.31 -11.04 49.71
C ALA A 984 14.39 -11.90 48.98
N ALA A 985 14.04 -12.22 47.72
CA ALA A 985 14.84 -12.48 46.50
C ALA A 985 16.36 -12.81 46.55
N ILE A 986 16.78 -13.80 45.74
CA ILE A 986 17.49 -13.59 44.45
C ILE A 986 17.67 -14.91 43.63
N SER A 987 17.39 -14.82 42.32
CA SER A 987 17.88 -15.62 41.16
C SER A 987 18.33 -17.09 41.30
N THR A 988 17.73 -18.00 40.49
CA THR A 988 18.45 -18.69 39.38
C THR A 988 17.54 -19.51 38.43
N ILE A 989 18.03 -19.70 37.19
CA ILE A 989 17.83 -20.85 36.25
C ILE A 989 16.45 -21.06 35.57
N THR A 990 16.41 -20.62 34.30
CA THR A 990 15.84 -21.20 33.06
C THR A 990 14.79 -22.33 33.06
N THR A 991 13.76 -22.13 32.21
CA THR A 991 13.29 -23.05 31.15
C THR A 991 13.06 -24.54 31.46
N THR A 992 11.81 -24.93 31.74
CA THR A 992 11.17 -26.15 31.15
C THR A 992 9.64 -26.04 31.16
N GLY A 993 8.97 -26.90 30.39
CA GLY A 993 7.55 -26.82 30.04
C GLY A 993 6.50 -26.96 31.15
N ILE A 994 5.26 -26.71 30.74
CA ILE A 994 4.03 -26.83 31.53
C ILE A 994 3.72 -28.33 31.80
N PRO A 995 3.58 -28.77 33.06
CA PRO A 995 2.99 -30.06 33.40
C PRO A 995 1.45 -29.98 33.37
N VAL A 996 0.80 -31.07 32.96
CA VAL A 996 -0.67 -31.16 32.96
C VAL A 996 -1.19 -31.75 34.27
N GLY A 997 -2.03 -30.97 34.97
CA GLY A 997 -3.18 -31.45 35.76
C GLY A 997 -2.95 -32.25 37.05
N CYS A 998 -3.55 -31.78 38.14
CA CYS A 998 -3.98 -32.62 39.27
C CYS A 998 -5.37 -32.17 39.76
N PHE A 999 -6.28 -33.14 39.92
CA PHE A 999 -7.44 -33.06 40.83
C PHE A 999 -7.26 -34.16 41.90
N PRO A 1000 -7.90 -34.06 43.08
CA PRO A 1000 -7.37 -34.65 44.31
C PRO A 1000 -7.57 -36.16 44.49
N GLU A 1001 -6.85 -36.67 45.49
CA GLU A 1001 -6.70 -38.09 45.85
C GLU A 1001 -7.98 -38.74 46.42
N SER A 1002 -8.05 -40.07 46.35
CA SER A 1002 -8.91 -40.90 47.21
C SER A 1002 -8.35 -42.33 47.34
N ASP A 1003 -7.92 -42.66 48.56
CA ASP A 1003 -7.82 -43.97 49.23
C ASP A 1003 -7.16 -45.23 48.60
N VAL A 1004 -6.27 -45.78 49.42
CA VAL A 1004 -5.57 -47.08 49.44
C VAL A 1004 -6.41 -48.08 50.29
N PRO A 1005 -6.34 -49.45 50.23
CA PRO A 1005 -5.22 -50.34 49.80
C PRO A 1005 -5.57 -51.58 48.94
N GLY A 1006 -4.56 -52.41 48.58
CA GLY A 1006 -4.78 -53.87 48.50
C GLY A 1006 -3.85 -54.79 47.69
N ALA A 1007 -2.63 -55.10 48.19
CA ALA A 1007 -1.85 -56.36 48.00
C ALA A 1007 -1.56 -56.95 46.57
N GLY A 1008 -0.57 -57.87 46.45
CA GLY A 1008 -0.50 -58.80 45.31
C GLY A 1008 0.89 -59.14 44.72
N VAL A 1009 1.64 -60.02 45.38
CA VAL A 1009 2.95 -60.59 44.97
C VAL A 1009 2.97 -61.29 43.59
N GLY A 1010 4.06 -61.12 42.81
CA GLY A 1010 4.47 -61.99 41.67
C GLY A 1010 5.12 -61.22 40.52
N ALA A 1011 6.44 -61.20 40.23
CA ALA A 1011 7.57 -62.15 40.27
C ALA A 1011 7.86 -62.87 38.92
N ALA A 1012 9.15 -63.01 38.58
CA ALA A 1012 9.74 -63.67 37.39
C ALA A 1012 9.56 -62.94 36.03
N ASP A 1013 10.52 -62.90 35.10
CA ASP A 1013 11.99 -63.14 35.18
C ASP A 1013 12.70 -62.58 33.90
N ARG A 1014 14.00 -62.21 34.00
CA ARG A 1014 15.02 -62.06 32.93
C ARG A 1014 14.73 -61.09 31.72
N THR A 1015 15.73 -60.53 31.01
CA THR A 1015 17.20 -60.76 31.00
C THR A 1015 18.01 -59.48 30.72
N SER A 1016 19.27 -59.52 31.16
CA SER A 1016 20.50 -58.84 30.68
C SER A 1016 20.58 -58.37 29.21
N GLN A 1017 21.46 -57.42 28.80
CA GLN A 1017 22.44 -56.53 29.46
C GLN A 1017 22.94 -55.49 28.42
N THR A 1018 23.47 -54.34 28.87
CA THR A 1018 24.32 -53.46 28.04
C THR A 1018 25.78 -53.91 28.05
N PRO A 1019 26.54 -53.58 26.99
CA PRO A 1019 27.87 -52.98 27.21
C PRO A 1019 28.14 -51.73 26.33
N PRO A 1020 29.17 -50.91 26.63
CA PRO A 1020 29.34 -49.57 26.03
C PRO A 1020 30.74 -49.31 25.39
N LEU A 1021 30.99 -48.05 24.99
CA LEU A 1021 32.29 -47.39 24.70
C LEU A 1021 33.07 -47.79 23.44
N SER A 1022 33.44 -46.81 22.60
CA SER A 1022 34.83 -46.30 22.48
C SER A 1022 34.94 -45.19 21.40
N ASP A 1023 35.98 -44.36 21.48
CA ASP A 1023 36.25 -43.22 20.59
C ASP A 1023 36.96 -43.59 19.28
N MET A 1024 36.84 -42.72 18.25
CA MET A 1024 37.86 -42.53 17.22
C MET A 1024 37.87 -41.08 16.71
N ILE A 1025 39.01 -40.64 16.18
CA ILE A 1025 39.38 -39.23 15.93
C ILE A 1025 40.09 -39.10 14.55
N LEU A 1026 40.04 -37.90 13.94
CA LEU A 1026 40.61 -37.48 12.61
C LEU A 1026 39.81 -37.98 11.37
N SER A 1027 39.76 -37.28 10.22
CA SER A 1027 40.24 -35.92 9.84
C SER A 1027 39.62 -35.40 8.52
N ASP A 1028 39.58 -34.07 8.38
CA ASP A 1028 39.71 -33.24 7.16
C ASP A 1028 38.83 -33.42 5.90
N ASN A 1029 38.19 -32.30 5.52
CA ASN A 1029 38.06 -31.72 4.17
C ASN A 1029 37.64 -32.61 2.98
N GLY A 1030 36.38 -32.52 2.57
CA GLY A 1030 35.89 -33.03 1.28
C GLY A 1030 34.70 -32.25 0.72
N LEU A 1031 34.94 -31.26 -0.13
CA LEU A 1031 33.91 -30.60 -0.94
C LEU A 1031 33.57 -31.49 -2.14
N PHE A 1032 32.33 -31.99 -2.22
CA PHE A 1032 31.80 -32.59 -3.45
C PHE A 1032 30.34 -32.19 -3.70
N TYR A 1033 30.10 -31.66 -4.90
CA TYR A 1033 28.77 -31.62 -5.51
C TYR A 1033 28.46 -33.02 -6.07
N SER A 1034 27.22 -33.45 -5.93
CA SER A 1034 26.61 -34.52 -6.74
C SER A 1034 25.23 -34.05 -7.20
N ALA A 1035 24.99 -34.07 -8.51
CA ALA A 1035 23.73 -33.66 -9.11
C ALA A 1035 23.18 -34.79 -9.99
N GLU A 1036 22.12 -35.43 -9.51
CA GLU A 1036 21.27 -36.47 -10.11
C GLU A 1036 19.97 -36.43 -9.25
N ASP A 1037 18.75 -36.62 -9.75
CA ASP A 1037 18.30 -37.08 -11.07
C ASP A 1037 17.31 -36.12 -11.75
N VAL A 1038 17.22 -36.20 -13.09
CA VAL A 1038 16.13 -35.63 -13.89
C VAL A 1038 15.64 -36.69 -14.89
N HIS A 1039 14.46 -37.27 -14.65
CA HIS A 1039 13.86 -38.21 -15.59
C HIS A 1039 13.13 -37.50 -16.73
N VAL A 1040 13.62 -37.72 -17.96
CA VAL A 1040 13.00 -37.25 -19.21
C VAL A 1040 12.04 -38.32 -19.73
N PHE A 1041 10.81 -37.94 -20.08
CA PHE A 1041 9.84 -38.83 -20.72
C PHE A 1041 10.24 -39.14 -22.17
N GLY A 1042 10.35 -40.43 -22.49
CA GLY A 1042 10.52 -40.91 -23.87
C GLY A 1042 9.18 -41.28 -24.51
N LEU A 1043 8.87 -40.68 -25.66
CA LEU A 1043 7.75 -41.08 -26.51
C LEU A 1043 8.05 -42.43 -27.18
N TRP A 1044 7.06 -43.31 -27.25
CA TRP A 1044 7.08 -44.52 -28.08
C TRP A 1044 5.90 -44.51 -29.05
N GLY A 1045 6.14 -44.96 -30.29
CA GLY A 1045 5.14 -45.11 -31.32
C GLY A 1045 5.52 -46.21 -32.30
N GLU A 1046 4.51 -47.01 -32.67
CA GLU A 1046 4.44 -47.93 -33.81
C GLU A 1046 5.55 -48.99 -33.99
N SER A 1047 5.25 -50.22 -33.56
CA SER A 1047 5.58 -51.49 -34.24
C SER A 1047 4.59 -52.57 -33.83
#